data_AF-A0A3B9N113-F1
#
_entry.id   AF-A0A3B9N113-F1
#
_cell.length_a   1.000
_cell.length_b   1.000
_cell.length_c   1.000
_cell.angle_alpha   90.00
_cell.angle_beta   90.00
_cell.angle_gamma   90.00
#
_symmetry.space_group_name_H-M   'P 1'
#
loop_
_entity.id
_entity.type
_entity.pdbx_description
1 polymer ?
#
loop_
_entity_poly.entity_id
_entity_poly.type
_entity_poly.pdbx_seq_one_letter_code
_entity_poly.pdbx_strand_id
1 'polypeptide(L)'
;MIYEYDLSNNTIIKIHDFEGSTSGGSPVGGLTLASNGKLYGMTIRTGSQNSGLRIYEYDPESNVYTKKIDNDSFRDPEGKLIMSSNGKLYGITFMTLFEYDFENNILTKKFDFDNIIDGVWPKGITAANNGKIYGLTRDGGSNNDGVIFEYDPVSNNYTKLIDFDGTNGERPHNSLTLALNGKLYGMTSRGGIINDGVLFELDPSNNNYAKKYEFDPSDNGCEPYRTCNLTLASNGKLYGITEYGGISYKGVIFEYDPGSDTYTKVFDFGESSLDDYPSNIIFANSNILYCVKNTGGDYNTGVLFEFDLASNSLTKKHDFIGAIQGQSPTGKLIIGNNGKLYGTTRYGGINNNGVIFEYDIATKTYSKRYDFDGSDIVYNSQGVLTKLPNGKLYGVKQMANSSDLLFEFDPMQNTFNEIYKFSTYINGGSPVGGVTLASNGKLYGLTNSGGISGYGVIYEYDLTTDTYIKKYDFDENSLGWYPKDKLTLAPNGKLYGMACYGGQNNEGVLFEYDPITEIYAKKIDFSRAINGANPEGGLELASNGKLYGLIAEGGPSSGGVLFEFDPINYSFTIKKSFLYGIDGYRPWGDVIEASNGKLYGTTIYGGTNYYGVLFEYDMESDTYTKKQDFETWFPSSKLTEIKKINQIEIDICEGDSYEFGTQVLNESGEYLETFQAINGSDSTVLLTLFVNPNYTKTESSNLCSGESFLFPDGTELVSITSPLTHTSNLQTVLGCDSIVETTILLNPVYNLSETVTVNNGGSYTFPDGTEQSNITSQVIYTSNLQTVYGCDSIIETNVNIGCNQIFNSSEAVTVCSGSDYTFPDGIIMENIASQITHTSNLLSIYGCDSIIETTVNVNQGDETYLTDTICQGEKMQFAYLILAYPGIYGVKYSNQFGCDSLVYLDLSVANPKVNLGRDATININDTIILDAGDNFETYYWNTEETSQTIFVDGSNGVGSYIFNVLVSDKSKCVASDTIIITVSDLTDVISLDRKGGNIRLYPNPTSGKITIDLIENKETLEICIFDLTGNLLLCQELNSKETSFETEIPGNSGFYFIRIKSDLIFKTYKVVKN
;
A
#
# COMPACT_ATOMS: atom_id res chain seq x y z
N MET A 1 -13.13 29.24 11.36
CA MET A 1 -13.54 29.79 10.12
C MET A 1 -13.76 28.67 9.16
N ILE A 2 -14.84 27.91 9.41
CA ILE A 2 -15.72 27.33 8.37
C ILE A 2 -17.15 27.93 8.22
N TYR A 3 -17.53 28.54 7.07
CA TYR A 3 -18.81 29.31 6.84
C TYR A 3 -19.64 28.46 5.84
N GLU A 4 -20.96 28.62 5.68
CA GLU A 4 -21.80 27.65 4.90
C GLU A 4 -23.15 28.14 4.30
N TYR A 5 -23.33 28.27 2.98
CA TYR A 5 -24.61 28.11 2.20
C TYR A 5 -24.79 26.52 2.29
N ASP A 6 -25.94 25.85 2.10
CA ASP A 6 -26.04 24.37 1.82
C ASP A 6 -26.77 24.08 0.45
N LEU A 7 -26.12 23.47 -0.59
CA LEU A 7 -26.41 23.46 -2.10
C LEU A 7 -27.86 22.97 -2.36
N SER A 8 -28.84 23.78 -1.94
CA SER A 8 -30.27 23.52 -2.02
C SER A 8 -31.13 24.79 -1.87
N ASN A 9 -30.76 25.75 -0.99
CA ASN A 9 -31.76 26.67 -0.41
C ASN A 9 -31.36 28.15 -0.20
N ASN A 10 -30.12 28.50 -0.49
CA ASN A 10 -29.64 29.88 -0.52
C ASN A 10 -29.27 30.53 0.86
N THR A 11 -28.87 29.79 1.93
CA THR A 11 -28.78 30.35 3.35
C THR A 11 -27.69 29.91 4.40
N ILE A 12 -27.00 30.94 5.00
CA ILE A 12 -25.64 30.80 5.63
C ILE A 12 -25.58 30.06 6.98
N ILE A 13 -24.37 29.65 7.38
CA ILE A 13 -23.93 29.46 8.74
C ILE A 13 -22.41 29.71 9.13
N LYS A 14 -22.05 29.81 10.45
CA LYS A 14 -20.67 29.86 11.08
C LYS A 14 -20.49 28.83 12.23
N ILE A 15 -19.37 28.09 12.37
CA ILE A 15 -19.18 27.18 13.54
C ILE A 15 -17.88 27.15 14.36
N HIS A 16 -16.64 27.48 13.94
CA HIS A 16 -15.57 27.53 14.99
C HIS A 16 -14.31 28.37 14.73
N ASP A 17 -13.48 28.72 15.74
CA ASP A 17 -12.53 29.86 15.79
C ASP A 17 -11.59 29.90 17.05
N PHE A 18 -10.50 30.69 17.07
CA PHE A 18 -9.35 30.68 18.03
C PHE A 18 -8.80 32.07 18.63
N GLU A 19 -8.63 32.49 19.96
CA GLU A 19 -7.76 33.70 20.47
C GLU A 19 -6.83 33.51 21.74
N GLY A 20 -5.50 33.16 21.67
CA GLY A 20 -4.72 32.66 22.86
C GLY A 20 -3.68 31.40 23.02
N SER A 21 -2.45 31.40 23.56
CA SER A 21 -1.34 30.42 23.34
C SER A 21 -1.36 28.88 23.58
N THR A 22 -2.28 28.18 24.25
CA THR A 22 -2.15 26.70 24.44
C THR A 22 -2.39 25.85 23.18
N SER A 23 -2.37 26.45 21.98
CA SER A 23 -3.53 26.23 21.14
C SER A 23 -3.37 26.21 19.61
N GLY A 24 -2.21 26.64 19.07
CA GLY A 24 -1.58 26.66 17.71
C GLY A 24 -2.05 27.56 16.56
N GLY A 25 -1.36 28.70 16.38
CA GLY A 25 -1.74 29.77 15.45
C GLY A 25 -1.02 29.80 14.15
N SER A 26 -1.73 30.25 13.14
CA SER A 26 -1.50 30.15 11.70
C SER A 26 -1.58 28.74 11.13
N PRO A 27 -2.49 27.81 11.50
CA PRO A 27 -3.50 27.53 10.53
C PRO A 27 -3.15 27.49 9.09
N VAL A 28 -3.23 26.29 8.55
CA VAL A 28 -2.89 26.11 7.18
C VAL A 28 -3.80 25.00 6.65
N GLY A 29 -5.13 25.13 6.77
CA GLY A 29 -6.04 24.41 5.87
C GLY A 29 -7.49 24.12 6.21
N GLY A 30 -8.10 23.31 5.30
CA GLY A 30 -9.21 22.39 5.55
C GLY A 30 -9.38 21.20 4.59
N LEU A 31 -9.90 20.11 5.17
CA LEU A 31 -9.98 18.60 5.14
C LEU A 31 -10.75 17.49 4.26
N THR A 32 -10.06 16.39 3.85
CA THR A 32 -10.57 14.97 3.54
C THR A 32 -11.77 14.33 4.22
N LEU A 33 -12.65 13.71 3.41
CA LEU A 33 -13.47 12.52 3.73
C LEU A 33 -12.80 11.24 3.28
N ALA A 34 -12.62 10.23 4.13
CA ALA A 34 -12.07 8.96 3.66
C ALA A 34 -12.37 7.70 4.52
N SER A 35 -12.11 6.48 3.98
CA SER A 35 -12.80 5.21 4.30
C SER A 35 -12.92 4.76 5.76
N ASN A 36 -11.98 4.99 6.66
CA ASN A 36 -12.20 4.68 8.09
C ASN A 36 -13.25 5.59 8.75
N GLY A 37 -13.90 6.45 7.96
CA GLY A 37 -15.12 7.19 8.26
C GLY A 37 -14.89 8.64 8.63
N LYS A 38 -13.80 9.31 8.19
CA LYS A 38 -13.18 10.42 8.96
C LYS A 38 -12.69 11.70 8.18
N LEU A 39 -11.71 12.44 8.77
CA LEU A 39 -11.26 13.85 8.68
C LEU A 39 -9.93 14.13 9.49
N TYR A 40 -8.67 14.13 8.98
CA TYR A 40 -7.37 14.50 9.66
C TYR A 40 -6.29 15.68 9.31
N GLY A 41 -6.34 16.96 9.76
CA GLY A 41 -5.58 18.24 9.53
C GLY A 41 -4.06 18.49 9.70
N MET A 42 -3.64 19.75 9.96
CA MET A 42 -2.50 20.56 9.40
C MET A 42 -2.60 22.08 9.86
N THR A 43 -1.72 22.74 10.64
CA THR A 43 -1.78 24.21 11.06
C THR A 43 -0.44 24.82 11.42
N ILE A 44 -0.26 26.09 11.87
CA ILE A 44 0.86 26.66 12.67
C ILE A 44 0.65 26.66 14.20
N ARG A 45 1.71 26.65 15.04
CA ARG A 45 1.76 26.86 16.53
C ARG A 45 2.80 27.94 16.76
N THR A 46 2.71 28.61 17.88
CA THR A 46 3.37 29.90 17.98
C THR A 46 4.37 29.76 19.12
N GLY A 47 5.57 30.29 18.87
CA GLY A 47 6.81 29.77 19.43
C GLY A 47 7.97 30.75 19.30
N SER A 48 8.28 31.50 20.36
CA SER A 48 9.38 32.48 20.44
C SER A 48 10.73 31.87 20.14
N GLN A 49 10.89 30.57 20.42
CA GLN A 49 11.77 29.66 19.71
C GLN A 49 11.10 28.29 19.58
N ASN A 50 9.87 28.23 19.03
CA ASN A 50 9.33 26.94 18.64
C ASN A 50 8.66 26.93 17.28
N SER A 51 9.04 25.89 16.56
CA SER A 51 8.42 25.47 15.34
C SER A 51 8.20 23.92 15.27
N GLY A 52 8.86 23.03 16.05
CA GLY A 52 8.55 21.57 16.36
C GLY A 52 7.78 20.69 15.31
N LEU A 53 6.70 19.84 15.57
CA LEU A 53 6.00 18.91 14.61
C LEU A 53 4.48 18.28 14.58
N ARG A 54 3.24 18.82 14.32
CA ARG A 54 1.89 18.65 15.09
C ARG A 54 0.47 18.02 14.66
N ILE A 55 0.04 16.72 14.63
CA ILE A 55 -1.27 16.09 14.07
C ILE A 55 -2.63 16.47 14.74
N TYR A 56 -3.84 16.76 14.15
CA TYR A 56 -5.10 17.30 14.85
C TYR A 56 -6.32 16.38 15.40
N GLU A 57 -7.63 16.74 15.62
CA GLU A 57 -8.79 15.75 15.52
C GLU A 57 -10.33 16.22 15.37
N TYR A 58 -11.34 15.54 14.76
CA TYR A 58 -12.82 15.67 14.98
C TYR A 58 -13.73 14.60 14.25
N ASP A 59 -14.64 13.81 14.89
CA ASP A 59 -15.68 12.76 14.42
C ASP A 59 -16.85 13.15 13.46
N PRO A 60 -17.24 12.53 12.27
CA PRO A 60 -18.03 13.90 11.21
C PRO A 60 -19.54 13.92 11.62
N GLU A 61 -19.94 13.03 12.53
CA GLU A 61 -21.29 12.63 12.94
C GLU A 61 -21.52 13.10 14.38
N SER A 62 -20.66 12.62 15.29
CA SER A 62 -20.76 12.77 16.75
C SER A 62 -20.11 14.05 17.29
N ASN A 63 -19.43 14.82 16.43
CA ASN A 63 -19.19 16.25 16.63
C ASN A 63 -18.13 16.55 17.74
N VAL A 64 -16.89 16.01 17.67
CA VAL A 64 -15.92 15.95 18.81
C VAL A 64 -14.48 16.46 18.49
N TYR A 65 -13.52 16.54 19.44
CA TYR A 65 -12.07 16.88 19.22
C TYR A 65 -11.04 16.34 20.33
N THR A 66 -9.79 15.82 20.08
CA THR A 66 -8.59 15.55 21.03
C THR A 66 -7.12 15.30 20.46
N LYS A 67 -6.15 14.53 21.11
CA LYS A 67 -4.61 14.28 21.06
C LYS A 67 -4.05 12.78 20.89
N LYS A 68 -2.78 12.49 20.42
CA LYS A 68 -2.21 11.28 19.67
C LYS A 68 -0.58 11.06 19.55
N ILE A 69 0.43 12.04 19.50
CA ILE A 69 2.01 12.05 19.42
C ILE A 69 2.66 13.50 19.69
N ASP A 70 4.01 13.63 19.96
CA ASP A 70 5.03 14.78 20.07
C ASP A 70 6.52 14.39 19.64
N ASN A 71 7.45 15.28 19.11
CA ASN A 71 8.68 14.89 18.28
C ASN A 71 10.07 15.75 18.23
N ASP A 72 11.11 15.44 17.37
CA ASP A 72 12.63 15.79 17.38
C ASP A 72 13.54 16.35 16.13
N SER A 73 13.74 15.70 14.92
CA SER A 73 14.29 16.10 13.55
C SER A 73 13.58 15.60 12.15
N PHE A 74 13.13 16.16 10.93
CA PHE A 74 13.20 17.31 9.87
C PHE A 74 11.89 18.22 9.50
N ARG A 75 11.97 19.48 8.92
CA ARG A 75 11.17 20.79 9.13
C ARG A 75 9.98 21.25 8.20
N ASP A 76 9.28 22.30 8.66
CA ASP A 76 8.20 23.21 8.17
C ASP A 76 7.16 22.69 7.16
N PRO A 77 5.95 22.30 7.51
CA PRO A 77 5.14 21.59 6.53
C PRO A 77 4.37 22.38 5.53
N GLU A 78 4.01 21.74 4.39
CA GLU A 78 2.87 22.20 3.57
C GLU A 78 1.69 21.27 3.20
N GLY A 79 0.54 21.90 3.01
CA GLY A 79 -0.69 21.39 2.49
C GLY A 79 -1.39 20.07 2.80
N LYS A 80 -2.43 19.90 1.96
CA LYS A 80 -3.53 18.94 1.74
C LYS A 80 -3.45 17.38 1.87
N LEU A 81 -4.11 16.48 1.07
CA LEU A 81 -4.11 14.96 1.10
C LEU A 81 -5.28 14.22 0.31
N ILE A 82 -5.17 12.91 -0.06
CA ILE A 82 -5.66 12.13 -1.26
C ILE A 82 -5.23 10.65 -1.49
N MET A 83 -6.06 9.75 -2.13
CA MET A 83 -6.18 8.27 -1.81
C MET A 83 -5.72 7.11 -2.69
N SER A 84 -4.86 6.34 -2.04
CA SER A 84 -3.98 5.35 -2.59
C SER A 84 -4.71 4.08 -2.85
N SER A 85 -4.40 3.49 -3.99
CA SER A 85 -4.53 2.07 -4.18
C SER A 85 -3.98 1.26 -2.99
N ASN A 86 -2.95 1.73 -2.28
CA ASN A 86 -2.39 1.02 -1.10
C ASN A 86 -3.03 1.40 0.25
N GLY A 87 -4.05 2.27 0.27
CA GLY A 87 -4.90 2.53 1.44
C GLY A 87 -4.29 3.24 2.65
N LYS A 88 -3.05 3.73 2.64
CA LYS A 88 -2.52 4.51 3.80
C LYS A 88 -2.35 6.00 3.51
N LEU A 89 -1.91 6.69 4.55
CA LEU A 89 -2.12 8.11 4.74
C LEU A 89 -0.78 8.83 4.67
N TYR A 90 -0.72 9.84 3.82
CA TYR A 90 0.45 10.17 3.02
C TYR A 90 1.17 11.51 3.46
N GLY A 91 1.18 12.67 2.75
CA GLY A 91 1.40 14.08 3.25
C GLY A 91 2.65 14.90 2.87
N ILE A 92 2.73 16.25 3.03
CA ILE A 92 3.97 17.05 2.74
C ILE A 92 4.56 18.01 3.81
N THR A 93 5.90 17.99 4.01
CA THR A 93 6.66 19.02 4.77
C THR A 93 7.86 19.61 4.09
N PHE A 94 8.20 20.90 4.26
CA PHE A 94 9.33 21.64 3.66
C PHE A 94 10.55 20.80 3.39
N MET A 95 11.01 20.05 4.37
CA MET A 95 12.21 19.25 4.17
C MET A 95 11.93 17.86 3.60
N THR A 96 10.70 17.38 3.77
CA THR A 96 10.30 15.99 3.80
C THR A 96 8.83 15.75 3.40
N LEU A 97 8.56 14.97 2.37
CA LEU A 97 7.26 14.34 2.11
C LEU A 97 7.03 13.44 3.30
N PHE A 98 5.79 13.07 3.56
CA PHE A 98 5.58 12.04 4.51
C PHE A 98 4.57 10.93 4.18
N GLU A 99 4.68 9.92 5.04
CA GLU A 99 3.61 9.07 5.52
C GLU A 99 3.22 9.58 6.88
N TYR A 100 1.95 9.41 7.19
CA TYR A 100 1.65 8.85 8.49
C TYR A 100 0.67 7.65 8.44
N ASP A 101 1.12 6.44 8.79
CA ASP A 101 0.27 5.26 8.96
C ASP A 101 -0.70 5.49 10.10
N PHE A 102 -1.90 4.99 9.91
CA PHE A 102 -3.07 5.79 10.11
C PHE A 102 -3.99 5.02 11.07
N GLU A 103 -4.16 3.74 10.80
CA GLU A 103 -4.52 2.75 11.81
C GLU A 103 -3.34 2.49 12.78
N ASN A 104 -2.09 2.45 12.27
CA ASN A 104 -0.94 2.02 13.08
C ASN A 104 -0.22 3.11 13.88
N ASN A 105 -0.46 4.39 13.58
CA ASN A 105 0.20 5.53 14.22
C ASN A 105 1.72 5.64 13.96
N ILE A 106 2.16 5.63 12.70
CA ILE A 106 3.60 5.54 12.31
C ILE A 106 4.01 6.60 11.28
N LEU A 107 5.16 7.23 11.50
CA LEU A 107 5.85 8.18 10.62
C LEU A 107 6.92 7.45 9.81
N THR A 108 7.03 7.65 8.49
CA THR A 108 7.78 6.64 7.69
C THR A 108 8.76 7.15 6.63
N LYS A 109 10.04 7.30 7.01
CA LYS A 109 11.18 7.72 6.17
C LYS A 109 11.27 7.06 4.77
N LYS A 110 11.80 7.81 3.79
CA LYS A 110 12.43 7.38 2.53
C LYS A 110 13.31 8.44 1.86
N PHE A 111 12.97 9.75 1.87
CA PHE A 111 13.59 10.66 0.89
C PHE A 111 13.54 12.18 1.28
N ASP A 112 14.65 12.90 1.01
CA ASP A 112 15.16 13.98 1.87
C ASP A 112 16.01 15.09 1.21
N PHE A 113 16.33 14.98 -0.07
CA PHE A 113 16.22 16.14 -0.99
C PHE A 113 17.41 16.94 -1.63
N ASP A 114 18.40 17.56 -0.98
CA ASP A 114 19.22 18.61 -1.67
C ASP A 114 19.94 18.20 -3.01
N ASN A 115 19.47 18.62 -4.22
CA ASN A 115 20.25 18.44 -5.48
C ASN A 115 20.05 19.41 -6.72
N ILE A 116 20.95 20.31 -7.17
CA ILE A 116 20.64 21.38 -8.20
C ILE A 116 20.34 21.07 -9.69
N ILE A 117 20.17 19.83 -10.14
CA ILE A 117 19.95 19.48 -11.59
C ILE A 117 18.50 19.16 -12.10
N ASP A 118 17.51 18.81 -11.33
CA ASP A 118 17.44 18.84 -9.90
C ASP A 118 17.24 20.37 -9.46
N GLY A 119 16.30 20.75 -8.58
CA GLY A 119 15.61 22.04 -8.29
C GLY A 119 14.91 22.18 -6.89
N VAL A 120 15.22 23.13 -6.00
CA VAL A 120 14.81 23.23 -4.59
C VAL A 120 13.26 23.44 -4.35
N TRP A 121 12.73 24.40 -3.59
CA TRP A 121 11.42 24.51 -2.87
C TRP A 121 9.93 23.81 -3.05
N PRO A 122 9.37 22.68 -3.68
CA PRO A 122 7.98 21.98 -4.07
C PRO A 122 6.33 22.05 -3.92
N LYS A 123 5.46 23.08 -4.07
CA LYS A 123 4.17 23.50 -3.30
C LYS A 123 3.05 22.63 -2.71
N GLY A 124 2.93 21.33 -2.81
CA GLY A 124 1.69 20.69 -2.34
C GLY A 124 0.66 20.39 -3.43
N ILE A 125 -0.41 19.60 -3.21
CA ILE A 125 -0.77 18.59 -4.22
C ILE A 125 -2.29 17.97 -4.07
N THR A 126 -2.99 17.12 -4.91
CA THR A 126 -4.29 16.26 -4.80
C THR A 126 -4.37 15.04 -5.85
N ALA A 127 -5.40 14.16 -5.97
CA ALA A 127 -5.39 12.76 -6.56
C ALA A 127 -5.35 12.55 -8.12
N ALA A 128 -5.14 11.32 -8.69
CA ALA A 128 -5.35 10.75 -10.05
C ALA A 128 -5.76 9.25 -10.10
N ASN A 129 -6.28 8.86 -11.28
CA ASN A 129 -6.93 7.58 -11.58
C ASN A 129 -6.02 6.35 -11.61
N ASN A 130 -4.73 6.47 -11.93
CA ASN A 130 -3.82 5.31 -11.87
C ASN A 130 -3.51 4.91 -10.40
N GLY A 131 -4.15 5.57 -9.43
CA GLY A 131 -4.33 5.15 -8.04
C GLY A 131 -3.23 5.56 -7.07
N LYS A 132 -2.34 6.46 -7.49
CA LYS A 132 -0.93 6.46 -7.07
C LYS A 132 -0.42 7.92 -7.05
N ILE A 133 0.83 8.44 -7.16
CA ILE A 133 1.15 9.83 -6.64
C ILE A 133 2.32 10.62 -7.22
N TYR A 134 2.11 11.95 -7.38
CA TYR A 134 2.98 12.96 -8.00
C TYR A 134 3.06 14.41 -7.32
N GLY A 135 3.88 15.41 -7.76
CA GLY A 135 4.34 16.69 -7.12
C GLY A 135 4.45 18.01 -7.97
N LEU A 136 5.31 19.02 -7.67
CA LEU A 136 5.68 20.20 -8.53
C LEU A 136 6.71 21.23 -7.86
N THR A 137 7.19 22.40 -8.42
CA THR A 137 8.28 23.30 -7.79
C THR A 137 8.53 24.74 -8.24
N ARG A 138 9.02 25.69 -7.40
CA ARG A 138 9.09 27.15 -7.73
C ARG A 138 10.31 27.70 -8.47
N ASP A 139 11.42 26.99 -8.60
CA ASP A 139 12.60 27.32 -9.42
C ASP A 139 13.41 26.03 -9.80
N GLY A 140 14.71 26.07 -10.08
CA GLY A 140 15.66 24.97 -10.32
C GLY A 140 15.45 23.95 -11.44
N GLY A 141 16.43 23.10 -11.61
CA GLY A 141 16.67 22.28 -12.79
C GLY A 141 17.71 22.94 -13.70
N SER A 142 17.75 22.55 -14.98
CA SER A 142 18.84 22.87 -15.92
C SER A 142 19.26 24.35 -15.98
N ASN A 143 18.37 25.31 -15.70
CA ASN A 143 18.74 26.73 -15.56
C ASN A 143 17.81 27.53 -14.65
N ASN A 144 17.14 26.86 -13.70
CA ASN A 144 16.27 27.41 -12.63
C ASN A 144 14.73 27.24 -12.65
N ASP A 145 14.06 26.40 -13.44
CA ASP A 145 12.59 26.48 -13.63
C ASP A 145 11.70 26.01 -12.49
N GLY A 146 11.83 24.72 -12.23
CA GLY A 146 10.91 23.88 -11.52
C GLY A 146 10.42 22.74 -12.38
N VAL A 147 9.73 21.85 -11.69
CA VAL A 147 9.41 20.48 -12.09
C VAL A 147 8.21 19.90 -11.35
N ILE A 148 7.77 18.67 -11.68
CA ILE A 148 6.40 18.25 -12.00
C ILE A 148 6.26 16.72 -11.66
N PHE A 149 6.46 16.24 -10.41
CA PHE A 149 7.16 14.95 -10.12
C PHE A 149 6.56 13.68 -9.46
N GLU A 150 7.25 12.50 -9.32
CA GLU A 150 6.59 11.15 -9.25
C GLU A 150 7.23 9.95 -8.44
N TYR A 151 6.70 9.49 -7.27
CA TYR A 151 7.33 8.46 -6.38
C TYR A 151 6.49 7.17 -6.29
N ASP A 152 6.93 5.91 -6.48
CA ASP A 152 6.02 4.71 -6.49
C ASP A 152 6.13 3.83 -5.22
N PRO A 153 5.11 3.41 -4.43
CA PRO A 153 5.24 2.67 -3.18
C PRO A 153 5.08 1.17 -3.37
N VAL A 154 4.50 0.81 -4.51
CA VAL A 154 4.59 -0.51 -5.07
C VAL A 154 6.05 -0.76 -5.47
N SER A 155 6.78 0.23 -6.02
CA SER A 155 8.18 0.08 -6.53
C SER A 155 9.29 0.98 -5.92
N ASN A 156 9.01 1.62 -4.80
CA ASN A 156 9.80 2.67 -4.11
C ASN A 156 10.52 3.83 -4.90
N ASN A 157 10.10 4.30 -6.09
CA ASN A 157 10.96 5.13 -6.99
C ASN A 157 10.45 6.52 -7.50
N TYR A 158 11.29 7.59 -7.59
CA TYR A 158 11.01 8.98 -8.12
C TYR A 158 11.16 9.03 -9.64
N THR A 159 10.70 10.04 -10.41
CA THR A 159 11.34 10.47 -11.69
C THR A 159 10.90 11.87 -12.29
N LYS A 160 11.31 12.26 -13.55
CA LYS A 160 11.57 13.64 -14.20
C LYS A 160 11.54 13.54 -15.85
N LEU A 161 11.67 14.50 -16.86
CA LEU A 161 11.82 14.26 -18.43
C LEU A 161 12.93 14.85 -19.43
N ILE A 162 12.82 15.93 -20.30
CA ILE A 162 13.90 16.57 -21.18
C ILE A 162 13.83 18.10 -21.65
N ASP A 163 14.23 19.07 -20.79
CA ASP A 163 14.53 20.56 -20.98
C ASP A 163 13.49 21.75 -20.99
N PHE A 164 13.04 22.18 -19.79
CA PHE A 164 12.49 23.49 -19.28
C PHE A 164 13.37 24.77 -19.70
N ASP A 165 13.86 25.01 -20.95
CA ASP A 165 14.83 26.05 -21.47
C ASP A 165 14.63 27.63 -21.45
N GLY A 166 13.61 28.32 -22.05
CA GLY A 166 13.31 29.79 -21.85
C GLY A 166 11.91 30.36 -22.21
N THR A 167 11.58 30.40 -23.52
CA THR A 167 10.41 30.99 -24.23
C THR A 167 9.01 30.55 -23.91
N ASN A 168 8.75 29.78 -22.87
CA ASN A 168 9.33 28.56 -22.42
C ASN A 168 8.63 28.36 -21.04
N GLY A 169 9.11 29.09 -20.01
CA GLY A 169 8.55 29.38 -18.66
C GLY A 169 9.07 28.71 -17.30
N GLU A 170 9.08 29.37 -16.10
CA GLU A 170 9.30 29.02 -14.63
C GLU A 170 8.09 28.57 -13.67
N ARG A 171 8.31 28.54 -12.33
CA ARG A 171 7.44 29.02 -11.20
C ARG A 171 5.94 28.59 -11.04
N PRO A 172 5.45 27.81 -10.01
CA PRO A 172 5.44 27.80 -8.47
C PRO A 172 4.27 28.12 -7.45
N HIS A 173 3.03 27.65 -7.67
CA HIS A 173 1.76 27.81 -6.91
C HIS A 173 0.64 26.84 -7.38
N ASN A 174 -0.64 27.01 -7.00
CA ASN A 174 -1.50 26.04 -6.29
C ASN A 174 -1.75 24.61 -6.89
N SER A 175 -2.31 23.73 -6.04
CA SER A 175 -2.78 22.30 -6.03
C SER A 175 -3.06 21.53 -7.29
N LEU A 176 -3.14 20.17 -7.19
CA LEU A 176 -3.23 18.89 -8.01
C LEU A 176 -4.66 18.39 -7.83
N THR A 177 -5.24 17.53 -8.70
CA THR A 177 -6.67 17.11 -8.60
C THR A 177 -7.21 16.16 -9.66
N LEU A 178 -7.99 15.14 -9.24
CA LEU A 178 -8.79 14.21 -10.06
C LEU A 178 -10.29 14.52 -10.16
N ALA A 179 -10.84 14.21 -11.35
CA ALA A 179 -12.18 14.38 -11.93
C ALA A 179 -12.28 13.56 -13.23
N LEU A 180 -13.38 13.75 -13.97
CA LEU A 180 -14.12 12.62 -14.54
C LEU A 180 -13.67 12.16 -15.93
N ASN A 181 -13.03 12.97 -16.77
CA ASN A 181 -12.28 12.43 -17.92
C ASN A 181 -10.91 11.82 -17.50
N GLY A 182 -10.65 11.77 -16.18
CA GLY A 182 -9.57 11.06 -15.51
C GLY A 182 -8.23 11.79 -15.40
N LYS A 183 -8.13 12.92 -16.10
CA LYS A 183 -6.90 13.77 -16.47
C LYS A 183 -7.37 15.04 -15.64
N LEU A 184 -6.40 15.81 -15.15
CA LEU A 184 -6.17 16.63 -13.97
C LEU A 184 -5.54 18.01 -14.40
N TYR A 185 -5.40 19.10 -13.63
CA TYR A 185 -4.98 20.47 -14.14
C TYR A 185 -4.31 21.64 -13.34
N GLY A 186 -3.10 22.14 -13.71
CA GLY A 186 -2.34 23.22 -12.98
C GLY A 186 -1.90 24.51 -13.74
N MET A 187 -1.40 25.59 -13.10
CA MET A 187 -1.44 27.03 -13.51
C MET A 187 -0.09 27.67 -13.33
N THR A 188 0.44 28.49 -14.24
CA THR A 188 1.22 29.65 -13.80
C THR A 188 0.48 30.99 -13.70
N SER A 189 1.23 32.08 -13.81
CA SER A 189 1.38 33.02 -12.72
C SER A 189 2.41 34.03 -13.10
N ARG A 190 3.65 33.59 -13.31
CA ARG A 190 4.50 34.20 -14.31
C ARG A 190 4.02 33.68 -15.73
N GLY A 191 4.83 33.68 -16.79
CA GLY A 191 4.71 32.84 -18.06
C GLY A 191 3.87 33.38 -19.23
N GLY A 192 4.19 33.29 -20.55
CA GLY A 192 3.30 33.79 -21.66
C GLY A 192 3.96 34.16 -22.99
N ILE A 193 3.80 35.36 -23.60
CA ILE A 193 4.46 35.71 -24.91
C ILE A 193 5.71 36.65 -24.98
N ILE A 194 5.75 37.85 -24.46
CA ILE A 194 6.96 38.69 -24.24
C ILE A 194 6.80 39.57 -22.96
N ASN A 195 6.66 39.01 -21.73
CA ASN A 195 6.58 39.79 -20.45
C ASN A 195 5.61 39.54 -19.19
N ASP A 196 4.56 38.65 -19.08
CA ASP A 196 3.44 38.65 -18.05
C ASP A 196 2.64 37.35 -17.43
N GLY A 197 1.99 36.28 -18.04
CA GLY A 197 1.13 35.21 -17.32
C GLY A 197 0.38 33.92 -18.01
N VAL A 198 0.46 32.61 -17.52
CA VAL A 198 0.02 31.26 -18.19
C VAL A 198 -0.35 29.98 -17.35
N LEU A 199 -0.58 28.75 -17.92
CA LEU A 199 -1.32 27.58 -17.34
C LEU A 199 -0.70 26.15 -17.72
N PHE A 200 -1.25 24.90 -17.52
CA PHE A 200 -0.60 23.53 -17.79
C PHE A 200 -1.45 22.16 -18.02
N GLU A 201 -1.33 21.36 -19.13
CA GLU A 201 -1.95 19.97 -19.41
C GLU A 201 -0.85 18.84 -19.42
N LEU A 202 -1.13 17.51 -19.19
CA LEU A 202 -0.68 16.31 -20.02
C LEU A 202 -1.82 15.33 -20.46
N ASP A 203 -1.54 14.33 -21.30
CA ASP A 203 -2.33 13.17 -21.80
C ASP A 203 -2.89 12.06 -20.83
N PRO A 204 -3.94 11.27 -21.24
CA PRO A 204 -4.57 10.13 -20.49
C PRO A 204 -3.72 8.96 -19.96
N SER A 205 -2.41 8.89 -20.23
CA SER A 205 -1.66 7.63 -20.06
C SER A 205 -0.15 7.71 -20.31
N ASN A 206 0.32 8.74 -21.01
CA ASN A 206 1.56 8.64 -21.79
C ASN A 206 2.61 9.72 -21.56
N ASN A 207 2.40 10.62 -20.60
CA ASN A 207 3.38 11.64 -20.26
C ASN A 207 3.71 12.58 -21.43
N ASN A 208 2.70 13.29 -21.97
CA ASN A 208 2.84 14.37 -22.98
C ASN A 208 2.11 15.67 -22.57
N TYR A 209 2.83 16.75 -22.29
CA TYR A 209 2.28 18.06 -21.92
C TYR A 209 1.54 18.77 -23.08
N ALA A 210 0.67 19.75 -22.82
CA ALA A 210 0.50 20.91 -23.74
C ALA A 210 -0.02 22.21 -23.10
N LYS A 211 0.11 23.29 -23.89
CA LYS A 211 -0.26 24.70 -23.67
C LYS A 211 -1.74 25.10 -24.03
N LYS A 212 -2.51 26.07 -23.44
CA LYS A 212 -3.82 26.61 -24.00
C LYS A 212 -4.57 27.97 -23.64
N TYR A 213 -4.27 28.89 -22.70
CA TYR A 213 -4.71 30.33 -22.84
C TYR A 213 -4.03 31.47 -22.07
N GLU A 214 -3.75 32.60 -22.74
CA GLU A 214 -3.20 33.82 -22.10
C GLU A 214 -4.26 34.41 -21.16
N PHE A 215 -3.75 34.92 -20.05
CA PHE A 215 -4.36 36.03 -19.32
C PHE A 215 -4.33 37.36 -20.19
N ASP A 216 -4.71 38.60 -19.74
CA ASP A 216 -4.54 39.94 -20.45
C ASP A 216 -5.05 41.25 -19.72
N PRO A 217 -4.30 42.19 -19.05
CA PRO A 217 -5.22 43.93 -18.72
C PRO A 217 -6.54 44.22 -19.53
N SER A 218 -6.58 44.16 -20.86
CA SER A 218 -7.69 44.51 -21.79
C SER A 218 -8.96 43.84 -21.43
N ASP A 219 -9.10 42.67 -22.01
CA ASP A 219 -10.32 41.93 -21.93
C ASP A 219 -10.08 40.61 -21.24
N ASN A 220 -9.08 40.46 -20.35
CA ASN A 220 -9.07 39.37 -19.34
C ASN A 220 -8.47 39.74 -17.97
N GLY A 221 -7.17 40.15 -17.84
CA GLY A 221 -6.30 40.31 -16.63
C GLY A 221 -4.78 39.94 -16.51
N CYS A 222 -4.24 39.75 -15.30
CA CYS A 222 -2.81 39.89 -14.87
C CYS A 222 -2.53 39.59 -13.34
N GLU A 223 -1.46 38.95 -12.64
CA GLU A 223 -0.83 38.64 -11.20
C GLU A 223 -1.16 37.77 -9.79
N PRO A 224 -2.03 36.72 -9.43
CA PRO A 224 -3.02 36.71 -8.26
C PRO A 224 -2.47 36.46 -6.82
N TYR A 225 -3.14 35.81 -5.79
CA TYR A 225 -2.50 35.60 -4.44
C TYR A 225 -2.49 34.36 -3.49
N ARG A 226 -1.53 34.43 -2.52
CA ARG A 226 -0.37 33.52 -2.18
C ARG A 226 -0.64 32.11 -1.68
N THR A 227 -1.79 31.55 -1.95
CA THR A 227 -2.51 31.01 -0.79
C THR A 227 -3.59 30.00 -1.11
N CYS A 228 -3.73 29.62 -2.38
CA CYS A 228 -5.06 29.55 -2.94
C CYS A 228 -5.24 28.90 -4.34
N ASN A 229 -6.03 27.82 -4.40
CA ASN A 229 -6.34 26.83 -5.44
C ASN A 229 -7.76 26.63 -6.10
N LEU A 230 -8.06 27.05 -7.34
CA LEU A 230 -9.06 26.53 -8.33
C LEU A 230 -9.51 25.09 -8.00
N THR A 231 -10.76 24.60 -7.92
CA THR A 231 -11.07 23.21 -7.40
C THR A 231 -12.32 22.57 -8.11
N LEU A 232 -12.62 21.25 -8.03
CA LEU A 232 -13.63 20.40 -8.79
C LEU A 232 -15.03 20.20 -8.16
N ALA A 233 -16.07 19.93 -8.98
CA ALA A 233 -17.21 19.03 -8.68
C ALA A 233 -17.98 18.42 -9.93
N SER A 234 -19.29 18.70 -10.19
CA SER A 234 -20.16 17.79 -10.97
C SER A 234 -21.38 18.26 -11.83
N ASN A 235 -21.41 19.46 -12.45
CA ASN A 235 -21.63 19.49 -13.92
C ASN A 235 -20.29 19.27 -14.64
N GLY A 236 -19.20 19.40 -13.88
CA GLY A 236 -17.93 18.78 -14.16
C GLY A 236 -16.97 19.72 -14.87
N LYS A 237 -16.96 21.00 -14.49
CA LYS A 237 -16.45 22.16 -15.18
C LYS A 237 -16.10 23.27 -14.09
N LEU A 238 -14.90 23.88 -14.10
CA LEU A 238 -13.84 24.02 -13.04
C LEU A 238 -13.31 25.36 -12.33
N TYR A 239 -13.40 25.66 -11.01
CA TYR A 239 -13.12 26.98 -10.25
C TYR A 239 -12.36 28.34 -10.74
N GLY A 240 -12.64 29.61 -10.26
CA GLY A 240 -11.86 30.90 -10.59
C GLY A 240 -11.58 32.27 -9.76
N ILE A 241 -10.65 32.51 -8.77
CA ILE A 241 -10.15 33.86 -8.17
C ILE A 241 -8.62 34.32 -8.13
N THR A 242 -8.29 35.63 -8.19
CA THR A 242 -7.19 36.26 -8.99
C THR A 242 -6.37 37.62 -8.54
N GLU A 243 -6.07 38.04 -7.29
CA GLU A 243 -5.40 39.31 -6.68
C GLU A 243 -5.41 40.86 -7.03
N TYR A 244 -5.32 41.49 -8.20
CA TYR A 244 -5.54 42.90 -8.71
C TYR A 244 -6.47 42.72 -9.92
N GLY A 245 -7.28 43.69 -10.32
CA GLY A 245 -8.55 43.35 -11.00
C GLY A 245 -9.22 44.39 -11.88
N GLY A 246 -8.69 45.56 -12.18
CA GLY A 246 -9.47 46.42 -13.08
C GLY A 246 -10.68 47.02 -12.38
N ILE A 247 -11.92 46.42 -12.34
CA ILE A 247 -13.21 47.07 -11.90
C ILE A 247 -13.23 47.59 -10.45
N SER A 248 -12.04 47.85 -9.92
CA SER A 248 -11.46 49.07 -9.33
C SER A 248 -9.84 48.94 -9.09
N TYR A 249 -9.15 47.80 -8.82
CA TYR A 249 -8.11 47.43 -7.76
C TYR A 249 -8.22 46.53 -6.32
N LYS A 250 -9.12 45.74 -5.50
CA LYS A 250 -10.48 44.88 -5.21
C LYS A 250 -10.91 43.41 -5.72
N GLY A 251 -11.47 43.01 -6.92
CA GLY A 251 -11.41 41.60 -7.50
C GLY A 251 -12.44 40.88 -8.53
N VAL A 252 -12.33 39.56 -8.92
CA VAL A 252 -13.31 38.63 -9.64
C VAL A 252 -13.37 37.12 -9.32
N ILE A 253 -14.44 36.44 -9.81
CA ILE A 253 -14.84 34.97 -10.07
C ILE A 253 -14.89 34.97 -11.70
N PHE A 254 -14.63 33.81 -12.36
CA PHE A 254 -15.18 33.35 -13.67
C PHE A 254 -15.59 31.85 -13.79
N GLU A 255 -15.87 31.24 -14.99
CA GLU A 255 -16.27 29.80 -15.37
C GLU A 255 -15.56 29.14 -16.60
N TYR A 256 -14.98 27.90 -16.42
CA TYR A 256 -14.18 26.78 -17.15
C TYR A 256 -15.24 25.57 -17.51
N ASP A 257 -15.81 25.38 -18.74
CA ASP A 257 -16.24 24.10 -19.40
C ASP A 257 -15.17 23.33 -20.19
N PRO A 258 -14.83 22.08 -19.83
CA PRO A 258 -13.73 21.15 -21.09
C PRO A 258 -14.32 20.34 -22.23
N GLY A 259 -15.63 20.30 -22.43
CA GLY A 259 -16.19 19.71 -23.63
C GLY A 259 -15.81 20.54 -24.87
N SER A 260 -15.67 21.87 -24.65
CA SER A 260 -15.66 22.89 -25.67
C SER A 260 -14.31 23.52 -25.99
N ASP A 261 -13.44 23.71 -24.99
CA ASP A 261 -12.40 24.77 -25.04
C ASP A 261 -13.01 26.20 -24.92
N THR A 262 -13.94 26.50 -23.98
CA THR A 262 -14.72 27.77 -24.03
C THR A 262 -15.11 28.49 -22.72
N TYR A 263 -14.32 29.51 -22.42
CA TYR A 263 -14.18 30.20 -21.12
C TYR A 263 -14.84 31.60 -20.94
N THR A 264 -15.02 32.18 -19.72
CA THR A 264 -15.18 33.67 -19.50
C THR A 264 -15.39 34.11 -18.03
N LYS A 265 -15.03 35.39 -17.71
CA LYS A 265 -15.10 36.12 -16.41
C LYS A 265 -16.46 36.61 -15.92
N VAL A 266 -16.77 36.47 -14.61
CA VAL A 266 -18.19 36.47 -14.16
C VAL A 266 -18.71 37.06 -12.84
N PHE A 267 -17.96 37.29 -11.79
CA PHE A 267 -18.37 38.39 -10.91
C PHE A 267 -17.19 39.06 -10.35
N ASP A 268 -17.35 40.34 -10.24
CA ASP A 268 -16.30 41.29 -10.26
C ASP A 268 -16.73 42.16 -9.01
N PHE A 269 -15.78 42.56 -8.19
CA PHE A 269 -15.83 43.09 -6.83
C PHE A 269 -15.62 44.67 -6.63
N GLY A 270 -16.60 45.61 -6.71
CA GLY A 270 -16.52 47.15 -6.69
C GLY A 270 -16.32 48.13 -5.44
N GLU A 271 -17.35 48.78 -4.77
CA GLU A 271 -17.41 50.25 -4.31
C GLU A 271 -17.35 50.87 -2.81
N SER A 272 -18.03 50.53 -1.66
CA SER A 272 -17.63 50.91 -0.22
C SER A 272 -18.27 50.24 1.10
N SER A 273 -17.48 49.86 2.18
CA SER A 273 -17.78 49.67 3.68
C SER A 273 -17.38 48.40 4.54
N LEU A 274 -16.42 47.55 4.14
CA LEU A 274 -16.54 46.10 4.35
C LEU A 274 -15.33 45.05 4.38
N ASP A 275 -13.99 45.15 4.48
CA ASP A 275 -12.87 46.12 4.66
C ASP A 275 -11.50 45.50 4.21
N ASP A 276 -11.43 44.59 3.18
CA ASP A 276 -10.24 43.97 2.49
C ASP A 276 -10.23 42.40 2.31
N TYR A 277 -9.24 41.47 2.51
CA TYR A 277 -7.91 41.17 1.89
C TYR A 277 -7.50 39.63 1.53
N PRO A 278 -8.26 38.60 1.01
CA PRO A 278 -8.04 37.11 0.96
C PRO A 278 -6.97 36.20 1.58
N SER A 279 -7.16 34.90 1.24
CA SER A 279 -6.55 33.63 1.68
C SER A 279 -7.37 32.49 2.48
N ASN A 280 -8.46 31.82 1.95
CA ASN A 280 -9.51 30.80 2.49
C ASN A 280 -11.13 30.52 2.00
N ILE A 281 -11.77 30.06 0.82
CA ILE A 281 -13.26 29.98 0.30
C ILE A 281 -14.35 28.77 0.12
N ILE A 282 -14.27 27.58 -0.54
CA ILE A 282 -15.46 26.81 -1.15
C ILE A 282 -15.71 25.30 -0.86
N PHE A 283 -16.96 24.86 -0.62
CA PHE A 283 -17.48 23.57 -1.13
C PHE A 283 -18.84 23.79 -1.76
N ALA A 284 -19.55 22.73 -2.07
CA ALA A 284 -20.66 22.74 -2.98
C ALA A 284 -21.40 21.36 -3.10
N ASN A 285 -22.57 21.15 -2.44
CA ASN A 285 -23.53 19.97 -2.48
C ASN A 285 -25.04 20.03 -3.06
N SER A 286 -25.36 20.03 -4.40
CA SER A 286 -26.47 20.69 -5.27
C SER A 286 -26.55 22.24 -5.83
N ASN A 287 -26.87 23.39 -5.12
CA ASN A 287 -26.81 24.87 -5.49
C ASN A 287 -26.21 26.09 -4.56
N ILE A 288 -25.09 25.99 -3.79
CA ILE A 288 -24.37 26.83 -2.73
C ILE A 288 -22.76 26.90 -2.47
N LEU A 289 -22.22 27.83 -1.59
CA LEU A 289 -20.81 27.89 -0.95
C LEU A 289 -20.51 28.18 0.55
N TYR A 290 -19.25 28.19 1.02
CA TYR A 290 -18.84 28.01 2.41
C TYR A 290 -17.62 28.83 3.04
N CYS A 291 -17.57 30.16 3.00
CA CYS A 291 -16.36 30.99 2.73
C CYS A 291 -15.71 31.83 3.84
N VAL A 292 -14.36 31.82 3.99
CA VAL A 292 -13.56 32.21 5.19
C VAL A 292 -12.80 33.54 5.15
N LYS A 293 -12.22 34.06 6.25
CA LYS A 293 -11.76 35.47 6.37
C LYS A 293 -10.65 35.88 7.42
N ASN A 294 -9.34 36.12 7.10
CA ASN A 294 -8.23 36.34 8.09
C ASN A 294 -8.21 37.62 8.98
N THR A 295 -9.20 38.49 8.90
CA THR A 295 -9.49 39.67 9.71
C THR A 295 -10.97 39.96 9.45
N GLY A 296 -11.50 41.12 9.82
CA GLY A 296 -12.89 41.46 9.56
C GLY A 296 -13.89 41.10 10.65
N GLY A 297 -15.17 41.13 10.31
CA GLY A 297 -16.23 40.97 11.29
C GLY A 297 -16.25 42.00 12.37
N ASP A 298 -17.03 41.66 13.39
CA ASP A 298 -16.81 42.18 14.72
C ASP A 298 -15.31 42.05 15.06
N TYR A 299 -14.71 43.18 15.46
CA TYR A 299 -13.30 43.33 15.91
C TYR A 299 -12.19 43.21 14.86
N ASN A 300 -12.53 43.13 13.57
CA ASN A 300 -11.54 42.99 12.50
C ASN A 300 -10.64 41.73 12.61
N THR A 301 -11.18 40.67 13.19
CA THR A 301 -10.55 39.37 13.42
C THR A 301 -11.21 38.22 12.63
N GLY A 302 -12.42 38.40 12.07
CA GLY A 302 -13.06 37.48 11.12
C GLY A 302 -14.59 37.50 10.88
N VAL A 303 -15.07 37.32 9.63
CA VAL A 303 -16.52 37.26 9.21
C VAL A 303 -16.94 36.48 7.92
N LEU A 304 -18.15 35.86 7.93
CA LEU A 304 -18.28 34.37 7.59
C LEU A 304 -19.34 34.32 6.46
N PHE A 305 -19.02 33.72 5.29
CA PHE A 305 -19.81 33.74 4.07
C PHE A 305 -19.98 32.46 3.24
N GLU A 306 -20.46 32.61 2.01
CA GLU A 306 -21.65 31.86 1.66
C GLU A 306 -22.14 32.15 0.23
N PHE A 307 -22.56 31.21 -0.64
CA PHE A 307 -22.93 31.64 -2.00
C PHE A 307 -23.73 30.83 -3.04
N ASP A 308 -24.50 31.50 -3.91
CA ASP A 308 -25.38 30.86 -4.90
C ASP A 308 -24.80 30.53 -6.27
N LEU A 309 -25.64 29.85 -7.07
CA LEU A 309 -25.46 29.64 -8.51
C LEU A 309 -26.76 30.03 -9.23
N ALA A 310 -27.87 29.37 -8.93
CA ALA A 310 -29.17 29.72 -9.47
C ALA A 310 -29.51 31.21 -9.30
N SER A 311 -29.33 31.78 -8.10
CA SER A 311 -29.96 33.07 -7.77
C SER A 311 -29.15 34.30 -8.16
N ASN A 312 -27.88 34.37 -7.76
CA ASN A 312 -27.19 35.63 -7.48
C ASN A 312 -27.41 36.22 -6.05
N SER A 313 -27.04 35.49 -4.97
CA SER A 313 -26.68 36.04 -3.63
C SER A 313 -25.47 35.37 -2.92
N LEU A 314 -24.82 36.15 -2.04
CA LEU A 314 -23.85 35.82 -0.97
C LEU A 314 -24.55 36.16 0.36
N THR A 315 -24.13 35.65 1.53
CA THR A 315 -24.59 36.21 2.83
C THR A 315 -23.59 36.07 4.00
N LYS A 316 -23.83 36.70 5.18
CA LYS A 316 -23.10 36.57 6.49
C LYS A 316 -23.79 35.70 7.57
N LYS A 317 -23.08 35.00 8.50
CA LYS A 317 -23.69 34.52 9.78
C LYS A 317 -23.19 34.91 11.18
N HIS A 318 -21.91 35.00 11.50
CA HIS A 318 -21.41 35.28 12.88
C HIS A 318 -19.94 35.68 12.78
N ASP A 319 -19.24 36.07 13.84
CA ASP A 319 -17.99 36.85 13.72
C ASP A 319 -16.92 36.34 14.69
N PHE A 320 -15.63 36.64 14.44
CA PHE A 320 -14.50 35.94 15.07
C PHE A 320 -13.94 36.71 16.23
N ILE A 321 -14.09 36.17 17.45
CA ILE A 321 -13.89 36.98 18.66
C ILE A 321 -13.48 36.15 19.90
N GLY A 322 -12.30 36.43 20.47
CA GLY A 322 -12.00 36.12 21.88
C GLY A 322 -11.75 34.64 22.20
N ALA A 323 -10.89 34.32 23.16
CA ALA A 323 -10.27 33.00 23.44
C ALA A 323 -11.00 31.67 23.10
N ILE A 324 -12.32 31.65 23.27
CA ILE A 324 -13.22 30.50 23.07
C ILE A 324 -13.64 30.38 21.60
N GLN A 325 -13.75 31.53 20.94
CA GLN A 325 -13.67 31.73 19.51
C GLN A 325 -12.32 32.38 19.22
N GLY A 326 -12.23 33.48 18.43
CA GLY A 326 -10.93 33.90 17.96
C GLY A 326 -10.64 34.90 16.84
N GLN A 327 -9.57 34.61 16.09
CA GLN A 327 -8.98 35.48 15.07
C GLN A 327 -8.33 34.74 13.91
N SER A 328 -8.65 35.20 12.71
CA SER A 328 -7.75 35.26 11.55
C SER A 328 -7.51 33.98 10.72
N PRO A 329 -8.49 33.20 10.24
CA PRO A 329 -8.25 32.00 9.40
C PRO A 329 -7.15 32.09 8.37
N THR A 330 -6.48 30.98 8.22
CA THR A 330 -5.71 30.71 7.01
C THR A 330 -5.96 29.22 6.75
N GLY A 331 -7.03 28.86 6.03
CA GLY A 331 -7.31 27.45 5.78
C GLY A 331 -8.44 27.11 4.81
N LYS A 332 -8.18 26.16 3.87
CA LYS A 332 -9.15 25.34 3.08
C LYS A 332 -10.26 24.83 4.01
N LEU A 333 -11.28 24.15 3.51
CA LEU A 333 -12.34 23.41 4.22
C LEU A 333 -13.09 22.52 3.24
N ILE A 334 -13.74 21.49 3.75
CA ILE A 334 -14.12 20.25 3.03
C ILE A 334 -14.74 19.24 4.06
N ILE A 335 -15.49 18.19 3.66
CA ILE A 335 -16.19 17.17 4.53
C ILE A 335 -15.30 16.01 4.91
N GLY A 336 -15.70 15.38 6.04
CA GLY A 336 -15.68 13.92 6.24
C GLY A 336 -16.96 13.12 5.94
N ASN A 337 -16.83 11.79 5.89
CA ASN A 337 -17.90 10.75 5.74
C ASN A 337 -19.02 10.79 6.80
N ASN A 338 -18.82 11.65 7.78
CA ASN A 338 -19.48 11.88 9.06
C ASN A 338 -20.56 13.03 8.80
N GLY A 339 -20.42 13.84 7.71
CA GLY A 339 -21.39 14.80 7.15
C GLY A 339 -21.05 16.32 7.16
N LYS A 340 -19.89 16.73 7.72
CA LYS A 340 -19.61 18.10 8.21
C LYS A 340 -18.21 18.68 7.82
N LEU A 341 -18.09 20.00 7.58
CA LEU A 341 -17.00 20.77 6.90
C LEU A 341 -15.95 21.34 7.88
N TYR A 342 -14.59 21.12 7.82
CA TYR A 342 -13.65 21.83 8.75
C TYR A 342 -12.34 22.55 8.29
N GLY A 343 -11.58 23.26 9.18
CA GLY A 343 -10.28 23.96 8.90
C GLY A 343 -9.58 24.74 10.05
N THR A 344 -8.87 25.88 9.81
CA THR A 344 -7.93 26.54 10.80
C THR A 344 -7.74 28.14 10.87
N THR A 345 -7.52 28.85 12.04
CA THR A 345 -7.17 30.35 12.23
C THR A 345 -5.90 30.96 12.92
N ARG A 346 -5.32 32.02 12.33
CA ARG A 346 -3.98 32.59 12.57
C ARG A 346 -3.55 32.87 14.02
N TYR A 347 -4.45 33.27 14.92
CA TYR A 347 -4.06 33.86 16.21
C TYR A 347 -5.08 33.55 17.31
N GLY A 348 -4.78 32.67 18.28
CA GLY A 348 -5.78 31.74 18.82
C GLY A 348 -5.63 30.97 20.16
N GLY A 349 -6.68 30.61 20.98
CA GLY A 349 -6.75 29.85 22.29
C GLY A 349 -6.86 30.56 23.70
N ILE A 350 -5.91 30.48 24.68
CA ILE A 350 -5.66 31.51 25.76
C ILE A 350 -4.19 32.08 25.86
N ASN A 351 -3.89 33.38 25.51
CA ASN A 351 -2.58 34.14 25.26
C ASN A 351 -1.73 34.13 23.88
N ASN A 352 -2.34 34.19 22.67
CA ASN A 352 -2.02 34.10 21.21
C ASN A 352 -1.35 32.93 20.38
N ASN A 353 -1.89 31.68 20.39
CA ASN A 353 -1.59 30.63 19.40
C ASN A 353 -2.75 30.31 18.43
N GLY A 354 -3.52 29.21 18.57
CA GLY A 354 -4.68 28.84 17.75
C GLY A 354 -5.82 28.04 18.43
N VAL A 355 -6.49 27.10 17.77
CA VAL A 355 -7.35 25.98 18.25
C VAL A 355 -7.47 25.02 17.07
N ILE A 356 -8.55 24.26 16.86
CA ILE A 356 -9.04 23.91 15.51
C ILE A 356 -10.48 24.25 15.39
N PHE A 357 -10.97 24.42 14.16
CA PHE A 357 -12.36 24.74 13.93
C PHE A 357 -13.15 23.67 13.17
N GLU A 358 -14.48 23.63 13.45
CA GLU A 358 -15.63 22.82 13.00
C GLU A 358 -16.65 23.56 12.13
N TYR A 359 -17.35 22.80 11.26
CA TYR A 359 -18.75 23.06 10.90
C TYR A 359 -19.67 21.86 10.62
N ASP A 360 -20.77 21.75 11.38
CA ASP A 360 -21.96 20.93 11.12
C ASP A 360 -23.08 21.57 10.26
N ILE A 361 -23.16 21.21 8.97
CA ILE A 361 -24.22 21.63 8.01
C ILE A 361 -25.61 21.64 8.62
N ALA A 362 -25.96 20.52 9.26
CA ALA A 362 -27.34 20.17 9.53
C ALA A 362 -27.95 21.05 10.61
N THR A 363 -27.15 21.38 11.63
CA THR A 363 -27.64 21.92 12.91
C THR A 363 -27.54 23.42 13.01
N LYS A 364 -26.73 24.05 12.15
CA LYS A 364 -26.45 25.48 12.16
C LYS A 364 -25.56 25.98 13.37
N THR A 365 -24.90 25.12 14.18
CA THR A 365 -24.37 25.43 15.58
C THR A 365 -22.87 25.33 15.93
N TYR A 366 -22.30 26.38 16.55
CA TYR A 366 -20.84 26.59 16.83
C TYR A 366 -20.20 25.69 17.93
N SER A 367 -19.02 25.05 17.73
CA SER A 367 -18.32 24.30 18.81
C SER A 367 -16.79 24.16 18.71
N LYS A 368 -16.08 24.21 19.87
CA LYS A 368 -14.61 24.24 19.97
C LYS A 368 -13.92 22.89 19.86
N ARG A 369 -12.87 22.93 19.04
CA ARG A 369 -12.10 21.78 18.59
C ARG A 369 -10.77 21.79 19.37
N TYR A 370 -9.58 22.07 18.84
CA TYR A 370 -8.34 21.83 19.65
C TYR A 370 -7.93 22.91 20.65
N ASP A 371 -6.80 22.66 21.31
CA ASP A 371 -5.73 23.62 21.56
C ASP A 371 -4.30 23.00 21.29
N PHE A 372 -3.58 23.40 20.20
CA PHE A 372 -2.13 23.17 19.93
C PHE A 372 -1.05 23.90 20.79
N ASP A 373 -0.60 23.27 21.87
CA ASP A 373 0.26 23.81 22.93
C ASP A 373 1.70 24.26 22.57
N GLY A 374 2.00 25.56 22.39
CA GLY A 374 3.39 26.07 22.25
C GLY A 374 3.54 27.53 22.67
N SER A 375 4.77 28.04 22.80
CA SER A 375 5.05 29.33 23.44
C SER A 375 5.55 30.46 22.51
N ASP A 376 4.65 31.27 21.93
CA ASP A 376 4.79 32.68 21.43
C ASP A 376 5.01 33.06 19.90
N ILE A 377 3.96 33.61 19.25
CA ILE A 377 3.93 34.44 18.00
C ILE A 377 4.29 33.77 16.63
N VAL A 378 3.82 34.37 15.50
CA VAL A 378 3.83 33.79 14.12
C VAL A 378 3.97 34.80 12.95
N TYR A 379 4.60 34.34 11.85
CA TYR A 379 4.47 34.87 10.49
C TYR A 379 3.92 33.81 9.50
N ASN A 380 3.30 34.24 8.39
CA ASN A 380 2.39 33.46 7.52
C ASN A 380 2.90 32.09 7.00
N SER A 381 2.13 31.03 7.27
CA SER A 381 1.37 30.37 6.18
C SER A 381 -0.07 30.15 6.63
N GLN A 382 -1.07 29.74 5.85
CA GLN A 382 -1.33 29.67 4.40
C GLN A 382 -1.59 28.39 3.57
N GLY A 383 -2.87 28.09 3.33
CA GLY A 383 -3.59 27.25 4.25
C GLY A 383 -4.45 26.19 3.62
N VAL A 384 -4.02 24.93 3.59
CA VAL A 384 -4.70 23.87 2.83
C VAL A 384 -4.74 22.52 3.51
N LEU A 385 -5.90 21.88 3.73
CA LEU A 385 -5.95 20.45 3.99
C LEU A 385 -6.73 19.74 2.80
N THR A 386 -6.80 18.40 2.60
CA THR A 386 -7.68 17.70 1.55
C THR A 386 -7.80 16.22 1.80
N LYS A 387 -8.83 15.66 1.13
CA LYS A 387 -9.34 14.35 0.59
C LYS A 387 -8.53 13.13 0.09
N LEU A 388 -7.98 12.23 0.95
CA LEU A 388 -7.98 10.74 0.74
C LEU A 388 -9.47 10.30 0.52
N PRO A 389 -9.83 9.13 -0.09
CA PRO A 389 -10.62 8.01 0.50
C PRO A 389 -10.10 6.80 1.42
N ASN A 390 -9.00 6.75 2.18
CA ASN A 390 -8.79 5.72 3.28
C ASN A 390 -9.25 6.03 4.75
N GLY A 391 -9.37 7.29 5.18
CA GLY A 391 -9.79 7.77 6.49
C GLY A 391 -9.72 9.29 6.64
N LYS A 392 -8.62 9.89 6.16
CA LYS A 392 -8.02 11.01 6.89
C LYS A 392 -7.39 12.08 5.98
N LEU A 393 -6.94 13.25 6.45
CA LEU A 393 -6.24 14.30 5.65
C LEU A 393 -4.84 14.62 6.20
N TYR A 394 -4.27 15.75 5.75
CA TYR A 394 -3.28 16.64 6.37
C TYR A 394 -3.53 18.08 5.86
N GLY A 395 -3.01 19.16 6.46
CA GLY A 395 -2.84 20.53 5.86
C GLY A 395 -1.76 21.67 6.12
N VAL A 396 -1.16 22.09 7.29
CA VAL A 396 0.32 22.39 7.65
C VAL A 396 0.80 23.65 8.40
N LYS A 397 2.11 24.09 8.47
CA LYS A 397 2.81 24.70 9.64
C LYS A 397 4.16 25.52 9.44
N GLN A 398 4.29 26.62 8.67
CA GLN A 398 5.39 27.64 8.85
C GLN A 398 5.40 28.24 10.27
N MET A 399 6.37 28.05 11.17
CA MET A 399 6.37 28.79 12.46
C MET A 399 7.52 29.77 12.62
N ALA A 400 7.62 30.40 13.78
CA ALA A 400 8.48 31.56 13.95
C ALA A 400 9.96 31.21 14.20
N ASN A 401 10.30 30.21 15.06
CA ASN A 401 11.71 29.96 15.41
C ASN A 401 12.13 28.58 16.07
N SER A 402 11.57 27.41 15.76
CA SER A 402 12.30 26.11 15.86
C SER A 402 12.08 25.18 14.67
N SER A 403 11.54 23.95 14.79
CA SER A 403 11.56 22.87 13.79
C SER A 403 10.35 22.64 12.86
N ASP A 404 9.55 23.68 12.65
CA ASP A 404 8.30 23.88 11.91
C ASP A 404 7.40 22.65 11.60
N LEU A 405 6.17 22.66 12.13
CA LEU A 405 5.54 21.52 12.82
C LEU A 405 4.59 20.61 11.92
N LEU A 406 5.06 19.58 11.20
CA LEU A 406 4.43 18.58 10.23
C LEU A 406 3.34 17.54 10.70
N PHE A 407 2.12 17.40 10.08
CA PHE A 407 0.99 16.52 10.58
C PHE A 407 -0.49 16.17 10.02
N GLU A 408 -1.47 15.60 10.82
CA GLU A 408 -2.77 14.83 10.56
C GLU A 408 -4.02 14.68 11.57
N PHE A 409 -5.07 15.48 11.71
CA PHE A 409 -6.31 15.28 12.58
C PHE A 409 -7.19 13.98 12.92
N ASP A 410 -7.11 13.08 13.95
CA ASP A 410 -8.15 11.95 14.10
C ASP A 410 -9.63 12.34 14.17
N PRO A 411 -10.61 11.55 13.73
CA PRO A 411 -12.04 11.76 14.09
C PRO A 411 -12.79 10.85 15.04
N MET A 412 -13.38 9.75 14.55
CA MET A 412 -14.41 9.04 15.32
C MET A 412 -13.82 8.38 16.60
N GLN A 413 -12.52 8.57 16.85
CA GLN A 413 -11.81 8.20 18.07
C GLN A 413 -11.48 9.34 19.02
N ASN A 414 -11.49 10.61 18.61
CA ASN A 414 -11.01 11.72 19.42
C ASN A 414 -9.46 11.83 19.64
N THR A 415 -8.54 12.00 18.63
CA THR A 415 -7.04 12.10 18.80
C THR A 415 -6.05 12.91 17.79
N PHE A 416 -5.25 13.92 18.27
CA PHE A 416 -4.13 14.82 17.72
C PHE A 416 -2.59 14.41 17.90
N ASN A 417 -1.81 14.07 16.88
CA ASN A 417 -0.40 13.54 16.90
C ASN A 417 0.75 14.57 16.63
N GLU A 418 1.81 14.16 15.87
CA GLU A 418 3.00 14.86 15.29
C GLU A 418 3.73 13.98 14.21
N ILE A 419 4.31 14.46 13.06
CA ILE A 419 4.98 13.63 11.99
C ILE A 419 6.54 13.61 11.93
N TYR A 420 7.29 14.16 10.95
CA TYR A 420 8.78 14.25 10.99
C TYR A 420 9.32 15.24 12.03
N LYS A 421 10.37 16.16 11.91
CA LYS A 421 11.00 16.95 13.08
C LYS A 421 12.14 18.12 13.16
N PHE A 422 12.84 18.81 12.17
CA PHE A 422 14.26 19.48 12.25
C PHE A 422 14.70 20.89 11.72
N SER A 423 15.13 21.20 10.44
CA SER A 423 16.20 22.25 10.11
C SER A 423 16.28 23.07 8.75
N THR A 424 16.19 24.42 8.80
CA THR A 424 16.18 25.45 7.70
C THR A 424 17.24 25.49 6.56
N TYR A 425 18.20 24.56 6.46
CA TYR A 425 19.43 24.76 5.66
C TYR A 425 19.48 24.05 4.32
N ILE A 426 20.04 22.84 4.21
CA ILE A 426 20.16 22.11 2.95
C ILE A 426 18.78 21.70 2.46
N ASN A 427 18.14 20.76 3.14
CA ASN A 427 16.73 20.48 2.92
C ASN A 427 15.76 21.56 3.49
N GLY A 428 16.24 22.74 3.92
CA GLY A 428 15.53 24.02 4.11
C GLY A 428 14.43 24.23 5.20
N GLY A 429 13.77 25.42 5.23
CA GLY A 429 12.65 25.82 6.12
C GLY A 429 11.92 27.18 5.77
N SER A 430 10.70 27.43 6.25
CA SER A 430 9.65 28.44 5.90
C SER A 430 8.74 28.16 4.70
N PRO A 431 7.45 27.75 4.83
CA PRO A 431 6.63 27.31 3.70
C PRO A 431 5.16 27.87 3.57
N VAL A 432 4.38 27.13 2.74
CA VAL A 432 3.54 27.46 1.55
C VAL A 432 2.71 26.33 0.70
N GLY A 433 1.53 25.76 1.05
CA GLY A 433 0.46 24.93 0.34
C GLY A 433 0.30 23.35 0.14
N GLY A 434 -0.90 22.79 -0.20
CA GLY A 434 -1.49 21.38 -0.54
C GLY A 434 -0.88 19.91 -0.40
N VAL A 435 -1.60 18.76 -0.66
CA VAL A 435 -1.01 17.37 -0.95
C VAL A 435 -1.77 16.28 -1.79
N THR A 436 -1.07 15.47 -2.69
CA THR A 436 -1.39 14.65 -3.97
C THR A 436 -1.52 13.16 -3.95
N LEU A 437 -2.43 12.62 -4.76
CA LEU A 437 -2.43 11.22 -5.08
C LEU A 437 -2.62 10.91 -6.55
N ALA A 438 -1.74 11.39 -7.38
CA ALA A 438 -1.71 11.14 -8.80
C ALA A 438 -1.42 9.70 -9.29
N SER A 439 -0.22 9.33 -9.79
CA SER A 439 -0.14 8.06 -10.57
C SER A 439 1.05 7.05 -10.49
N ASN A 440 2.10 7.16 -9.66
CA ASN A 440 2.93 5.98 -9.28
C ASN A 440 2.95 5.62 -7.78
N GLY A 441 2.94 6.56 -6.82
CA GLY A 441 2.27 6.36 -5.52
C GLY A 441 2.71 7.03 -4.18
N LYS A 442 3.69 7.94 -4.05
CA LYS A 442 3.95 8.92 -2.94
C LYS A 442 4.20 10.39 -3.37
N LEU A 443 4.07 11.35 -2.43
CA LEU A 443 3.79 12.80 -2.60
C LEU A 443 4.92 13.81 -2.24
N TYR A 444 4.71 15.13 -2.30
CA TYR A 444 5.71 16.11 -2.82
C TYR A 444 5.45 17.66 -2.74
N GLY A 445 6.12 18.47 -1.89
CA GLY A 445 5.57 19.75 -1.34
C GLY A 445 6.40 21.10 -1.17
N LEU A 446 5.82 22.35 -1.17
CA LEU A 446 6.62 23.65 -1.26
C LEU A 446 6.92 24.12 0.14
N THR A 447 7.92 24.95 0.07
CA THR A 447 8.87 25.40 1.00
C THR A 447 9.28 26.82 0.48
N ASN A 448 10.03 27.64 1.21
CA ASN A 448 10.16 29.07 0.93
C ASN A 448 11.44 29.81 1.44
N SER A 449 12.36 29.19 2.21
CA SER A 449 13.85 29.49 2.27
C SER A 449 14.76 28.23 2.52
N GLY A 450 15.89 27.98 1.81
CA GLY A 450 16.78 26.80 2.12
C GLY A 450 17.72 26.31 0.97
N GLY A 451 18.10 25.04 0.83
CA GLY A 451 18.70 24.49 -0.40
C GLY A 451 20.15 24.86 -0.71
N ILE A 452 20.67 24.33 -1.82
CA ILE A 452 22.00 24.75 -2.34
C ILE A 452 22.10 26.28 -2.53
N SER A 453 21.08 26.98 -3.05
CA SER A 453 21.18 28.42 -3.34
C SER A 453 20.38 29.36 -2.43
N GLY A 454 19.92 28.91 -1.25
CA GLY A 454 19.00 29.71 -0.40
C GLY A 454 17.52 29.58 -0.80
N TYR A 455 17.28 28.79 -1.85
CA TYR A 455 16.00 28.57 -2.49
C TYR A 455 15.32 27.16 -2.22
N GLY A 456 15.54 26.48 -1.06
CA GLY A 456 15.42 25.02 -0.65
C GLY A 456 14.13 24.13 -0.69
N VAL A 457 13.78 22.90 -1.15
CA VAL A 457 14.29 21.61 -1.74
C VAL A 457 13.19 20.77 -2.42
N ILE A 458 13.38 20.19 -3.63
CA ILE A 458 12.73 18.89 -3.91
C ILE A 458 13.57 17.82 -3.29
N TYR A 459 12.74 16.85 -2.92
CA TYR A 459 11.55 15.57 -0.66
C TYR A 459 10.42 14.42 -0.69
N GLU A 460 10.64 13.24 -0.10
CA GLU A 460 9.92 12.07 -0.63
C GLU A 460 9.79 10.86 0.34
N TYR A 461 9.48 11.04 1.64
CA TYR A 461 9.12 9.90 2.52
C TYR A 461 7.72 9.25 2.33
N ASP A 462 7.68 8.19 1.53
CA ASP A 462 6.56 7.26 1.33
C ASP A 462 5.79 6.82 2.58
N LEU A 463 4.58 6.29 2.37
CA LEU A 463 3.99 5.27 3.25
C LEU A 463 5.02 4.29 3.78
N THR A 464 5.64 3.49 2.94
CA THR A 464 5.79 2.08 3.37
C THR A 464 6.93 1.67 4.34
N THR A 465 8.24 1.84 4.05
CA THR A 465 9.32 0.91 4.57
C THR A 465 10.73 1.42 5.01
N ASP A 466 11.05 2.71 5.15
CA ASP A 466 12.46 3.24 5.28
C ASP A 466 13.35 3.17 4.01
N THR A 467 14.17 4.22 3.81
CA THR A 467 15.21 4.56 2.81
C THR A 467 15.80 5.96 3.24
N TYR A 468 16.79 6.58 2.57
CA TYR A 468 17.05 8.05 2.58
C TYR A 468 17.97 8.52 1.41
N ILE A 469 17.52 9.50 0.58
CA ILE A 469 18.22 10.02 -0.64
C ILE A 469 17.83 11.48 -1.02
N LYS A 470 18.38 12.07 -2.11
CA LYS A 470 18.25 13.50 -2.54
C LYS A 470 17.72 13.74 -3.98
N LYS A 471 16.87 14.78 -4.22
CA LYS A 471 16.13 15.04 -5.47
C LYS A 471 16.32 16.32 -6.25
N TYR A 472 16.43 17.53 -5.70
CA TYR A 472 16.29 18.75 -6.54
C TYR A 472 16.71 20.09 -5.73
N ASP A 473 17.59 21.03 -6.22
CA ASP A 473 18.01 22.44 -5.86
C ASP A 473 17.92 23.60 -6.94
N PHE A 474 17.34 24.75 -6.59
CA PHE A 474 17.08 25.97 -7.33
C PHE A 474 18.18 27.01 -7.11
N ASP A 475 18.32 27.88 -8.09
CA ASP A 475 19.18 29.03 -8.34
C ASP A 475 18.33 30.26 -8.81
N GLU A 476 18.68 30.97 -9.89
CA GLU A 476 18.02 32.25 -10.28
C GLU A 476 17.95 32.54 -11.80
N ASN A 477 18.43 31.64 -12.67
CA ASN A 477 18.91 31.97 -14.01
C ASN A 477 17.84 32.09 -15.14
N SER A 478 16.98 33.10 -15.05
CA SER A 478 15.78 33.32 -15.90
C SER A 478 14.70 32.26 -15.77
N LEU A 479 15.05 31.08 -15.28
CA LEU A 479 14.05 30.10 -14.95
C LEU A 479 13.50 30.25 -13.51
N GLY A 480 13.97 31.23 -12.72
CA GLY A 480 13.17 32.04 -11.77
C GLY A 480 12.30 31.45 -10.63
N TRP A 481 12.16 32.21 -9.53
CA TRP A 481 12.12 31.70 -8.12
C TRP A 481 10.89 31.81 -7.11
N TYR A 482 11.00 32.50 -5.95
CA TYR A 482 10.13 32.61 -4.70
C TYR A 482 8.58 32.99 -4.69
N PRO A 483 7.58 32.16 -4.20
CA PRO A 483 6.37 32.54 -3.39
C PRO A 483 5.60 31.44 -2.52
N LYS A 484 4.24 31.41 -2.30
CA LYS A 484 3.53 30.85 -1.08
C LYS A 484 2.39 29.72 -1.00
N ASP A 485 1.86 28.96 -1.99
CA ASP A 485 0.87 27.81 -1.82
C ASP A 485 0.56 26.84 -3.06
N LYS A 486 0.41 25.48 -2.93
CA LYS A 486 -0.17 24.29 -3.70
C LYS A 486 0.39 23.95 -5.17
N LEU A 487 0.18 22.82 -5.89
CA LEU A 487 0.55 22.45 -7.31
C LEU A 487 -0.35 21.40 -8.12
N THR A 488 -0.84 21.44 -9.41
CA THR A 488 -1.69 20.41 -10.18
C THR A 488 -1.27 19.68 -11.48
N LEU A 489 -1.27 18.34 -11.41
CA LEU A 489 -1.62 17.17 -12.30
C LEU A 489 -2.22 17.30 -13.75
N ALA A 490 -2.32 16.19 -14.55
CA ALA A 490 -3.21 16.01 -15.74
C ALA A 490 -3.57 14.57 -16.22
N PRO A 491 -4.69 14.21 -16.96
CA PRO A 491 -5.23 12.34 -17.15
C PRO A 491 -4.28 11.16 -17.25
N ASN A 492 -3.00 11.32 -16.95
CA ASN A 492 -2.42 10.42 -15.95
C ASN A 492 -1.41 11.11 -15.02
N GLY A 493 -0.36 11.71 -15.57
CA GLY A 493 0.87 11.98 -14.82
C GLY A 493 1.88 12.97 -15.35
N LYS A 494 1.56 14.25 -15.25
CA LYS A 494 2.42 15.45 -15.15
C LYS A 494 1.55 16.58 -14.61
N LEU A 495 2.13 17.62 -14.02
CA LEU A 495 1.60 18.23 -12.82
C LEU A 495 2.26 19.54 -12.39
N TYR A 496 1.47 20.56 -12.06
CA TYR A 496 1.74 21.90 -12.57
C TYR A 496 1.26 23.11 -11.77
N GLY A 497 1.83 24.30 -11.88
CA GLY A 497 1.59 25.32 -10.86
C GLY A 497 2.47 26.57 -10.91
N MET A 498 2.12 27.64 -10.17
CA MET A 498 2.39 29.09 -10.41
C MET A 498 3.37 30.01 -9.57
N ALA A 499 4.37 30.78 -10.03
CA ALA A 499 5.06 31.77 -9.15
C ALA A 499 5.54 33.15 -9.68
N CYS A 500 6.04 33.95 -8.72
CA CYS A 500 6.19 35.41 -8.63
C CYS A 500 7.39 36.29 -9.14
N TYR A 501 8.50 35.93 -9.84
CA TYR A 501 9.73 36.72 -10.26
C TYR A 501 10.85 35.95 -11.05
N GLY A 502 10.95 36.14 -12.36
CA GLY A 502 12.03 35.57 -13.19
C GLY A 502 11.80 35.80 -14.69
N GLY A 503 12.32 34.92 -15.54
CA GLY A 503 11.89 34.85 -16.93
C GLY A 503 12.52 35.93 -17.76
N GLN A 504 11.89 36.25 -18.89
CA GLN A 504 12.35 37.35 -19.75
C GLN A 504 12.57 38.68 -19.01
N ASN A 505 11.81 38.99 -17.93
CA ASN A 505 11.84 40.32 -17.27
C ASN A 505 12.13 40.35 -15.76
N ASN A 506 12.49 39.23 -15.11
CA ASN A 506 12.27 39.03 -13.66
C ASN A 506 10.79 39.22 -13.24
N GLU A 507 9.90 39.15 -14.22
CA GLU A 507 8.49 39.29 -14.07
C GLU A 507 7.77 37.92 -14.03
N GLY A 508 8.45 36.73 -13.97
CA GLY A 508 7.99 35.33 -13.64
C GLY A 508 7.56 34.43 -14.83
N VAL A 509 7.56 33.07 -14.78
CA VAL A 509 7.40 32.04 -15.87
C VAL A 509 6.30 30.86 -15.76
N LEU A 510 6.44 29.72 -16.56
CA LEU A 510 5.86 28.29 -16.73
C LEU A 510 6.72 27.03 -17.28
N PHE A 511 6.97 25.86 -16.60
CA PHE A 511 7.80 24.51 -16.81
C PHE A 511 7.83 22.48 -19.06
N GLU A 512 8.54 21.33 -19.22
CA GLU A 512 7.86 20.04 -18.95
C GLU A 512 8.65 19.31 -17.89
N TYR A 513 8.09 18.27 -17.31
CA TYR A 513 8.85 17.21 -16.64
C TYR A 513 7.87 16.05 -16.62
N ASP A 514 8.05 15.01 -17.46
CA ASP A 514 7.41 13.71 -17.16
C ASP A 514 7.87 13.33 -15.79
N PRO A 515 7.19 12.40 -15.13
CA PRO A 515 7.63 12.09 -13.82
C PRO A 515 8.07 10.60 -13.76
N ILE A 516 8.08 9.85 -14.87
CA ILE A 516 8.74 8.51 -15.02
C ILE A 516 10.20 8.55 -15.55
N THR A 517 10.79 9.67 -16.03
CA THR A 517 11.99 9.64 -16.93
C THR A 517 13.24 10.54 -16.62
N GLU A 518 13.51 10.94 -15.38
CA GLU A 518 14.57 11.84 -14.87
C GLU A 518 15.08 13.18 -15.59
N ILE A 519 14.38 13.97 -16.48
CA ILE A 519 14.67 15.47 -16.81
C ILE A 519 13.51 16.60 -16.86
N TYR A 520 13.23 17.34 -17.97
CA TYR A 520 12.54 18.68 -18.07
C TYR A 520 11.60 18.80 -19.40
N ALA A 521 11.34 19.90 -20.20
CA ALA A 521 10.99 20.03 -21.71
C ALA A 521 9.94 21.11 -22.27
N LYS A 522 10.18 22.38 -22.67
CA LYS A 522 9.14 23.49 -22.50
C LYS A 522 8.15 24.19 -23.55
N LYS A 523 7.33 25.21 -23.06
CA LYS A 523 5.94 25.73 -23.42
C LYS A 523 5.61 27.26 -23.61
N ILE A 524 5.68 28.21 -22.63
CA ILE A 524 5.63 29.71 -22.85
C ILE A 524 6.17 30.74 -21.80
N ASP A 525 6.74 31.85 -22.32
CA ASP A 525 7.36 33.09 -21.78
C ASP A 525 7.24 34.21 -22.87
N PHE A 526 6.68 35.42 -22.65
CA PHE A 526 6.10 35.95 -21.41
C PHE A 526 4.68 36.72 -21.23
N SER A 527 3.93 37.77 -21.70
CA SER A 527 3.75 38.94 -22.61
C SER A 527 3.31 40.27 -21.95
N ARG A 528 4.22 41.23 -21.66
CA ARG A 528 3.85 42.36 -20.78
C ARG A 528 2.95 43.32 -21.52
N ALA A 529 1.95 43.79 -20.77
CA ALA A 529 0.79 44.42 -21.32
C ALA A 529 -0.24 43.42 -21.89
N ILE A 530 -0.10 42.12 -21.60
CA ILE A 530 -0.96 41.04 -22.11
C ILE A 530 -1.14 39.84 -21.15
N ASN A 531 -0.64 39.80 -19.89
CA ASN A 531 -1.00 38.72 -18.93
C ASN A 531 -0.63 38.78 -17.38
N GLY A 532 -0.07 39.87 -16.83
CA GLY A 532 0.34 40.22 -15.43
C GLY A 532 1.38 39.50 -14.55
N ALA A 533 2.38 40.27 -14.09
CA ALA A 533 3.46 39.92 -13.15
C ALA A 533 3.49 40.30 -11.57
N ASN A 534 2.99 39.48 -10.60
CA ASN A 534 3.39 39.26 -9.14
C ASN A 534 2.81 37.97 -8.42
N PRO A 535 2.16 37.07 -9.14
CA PRO A 535 1.28 35.90 -8.86
C PRO A 535 1.45 34.83 -7.79
N GLU A 536 0.54 34.97 -6.86
CA GLU A 536 0.56 34.29 -5.62
C GLU A 536 -0.58 33.10 -5.62
N GLY A 537 -1.39 32.79 -6.66
CA GLY A 537 -2.69 31.99 -6.61
C GLY A 537 -2.70 30.48 -6.97
N GLY A 538 -3.58 29.92 -7.84
CA GLY A 538 -3.47 28.54 -8.44
C GLY A 538 -4.69 27.58 -8.24
N LEU A 539 -4.64 26.21 -8.20
CA LEU A 539 -5.19 25.26 -9.23
C LEU A 539 -5.92 23.86 -9.11
N GLU A 540 -6.64 23.47 -10.17
CA GLU A 540 -7.31 22.16 -10.31
C GLU A 540 -7.92 21.97 -11.69
N LEU A 541 -8.60 20.82 -11.78
CA LEU A 541 -9.36 20.10 -12.80
C LEU A 541 -10.89 20.00 -12.62
N ALA A 542 -11.57 19.78 -13.76
CA ALA A 542 -13.00 19.51 -13.95
C ALA A 542 -13.28 18.21 -14.68
N SER A 543 -14.52 17.70 -14.68
CA SER A 543 -14.93 16.58 -15.56
C SER A 543 -14.62 16.71 -17.05
N ASN A 544 -14.70 17.92 -17.64
CA ASN A 544 -14.24 18.23 -19.02
C ASN A 544 -12.87 17.49 -19.24
N GLY A 545 -12.03 17.53 -18.19
CA GLY A 545 -10.60 17.72 -18.06
C GLY A 545 -9.83 18.58 -19.04
N LYS A 546 -9.72 19.86 -18.67
CA LYS A 546 -8.76 20.93 -18.97
C LYS A 546 -8.76 21.88 -17.73
N LEU A 547 -7.89 22.90 -17.74
CA LEU A 547 -7.74 23.88 -16.65
C LEU A 547 -8.90 24.80 -16.43
N TYR A 548 -8.73 25.82 -15.61
CA TYR A 548 -9.37 27.15 -15.56
C TYR A 548 -8.34 27.99 -14.70
N GLY A 549 -8.58 29.15 -14.05
CA GLY A 549 -7.55 29.82 -13.19
C GLY A 549 -7.03 31.30 -13.36
N LEU A 550 -6.09 31.82 -12.56
CA LEU A 550 -6.18 33.09 -11.78
C LEU A 550 -4.97 34.06 -11.86
N ILE A 551 -5.08 35.39 -12.07
CA ILE A 551 -3.93 36.35 -11.95
C ILE A 551 -4.36 37.84 -11.52
N ALA A 552 -3.60 38.67 -10.73
CA ALA A 552 -3.56 40.15 -10.26
C ALA A 552 -3.26 41.56 -11.03
N GLU A 553 -2.10 42.29 -11.08
CA GLU A 553 -1.95 43.68 -11.67
C GLU A 553 -1.40 43.77 -13.12
N GLY A 554 -2.10 44.44 -14.03
CA GLY A 554 -1.87 44.33 -15.49
C GLY A 554 -3.21 44.22 -16.25
N GLY A 555 -3.42 43.52 -17.42
CA GLY A 555 -3.45 43.99 -20.20
C GLY A 555 -3.32 45.31 -21.05
N PRO A 556 -4.45 45.69 -21.64
CA PRO A 556 -4.86 47.11 -21.63
C PRO A 556 -5.93 47.70 -20.61
N SER A 557 -6.35 47.15 -19.44
CA SER A 557 -7.29 47.82 -18.44
C SER A 557 -6.74 48.11 -17.03
N SER A 558 -5.54 47.66 -16.64
CA SER A 558 -5.15 47.54 -15.21
C SER A 558 -6.12 46.65 -14.40
N GLY A 559 -6.61 45.62 -15.11
CA GLY A 559 -7.34 44.42 -14.75
C GLY A 559 -6.74 43.54 -13.64
N GLY A 560 -7.19 42.29 -13.74
CA GLY A 560 -6.95 41.00 -13.06
C GLY A 560 -7.67 39.97 -13.88
N VAL A 561 -7.46 38.67 -13.74
CA VAL A 561 -7.83 37.65 -14.75
C VAL A 561 -8.34 36.36 -14.25
N LEU A 562 -8.99 35.85 -15.27
CA LEU A 562 -9.08 34.46 -15.57
C LEU A 562 -8.34 33.95 -16.86
N PHE A 563 -7.92 32.68 -16.99
CA PHE A 563 -7.53 31.93 -18.26
C PHE A 563 -7.92 30.40 -18.40
N GLU A 564 -7.57 29.75 -19.53
CA GLU A 564 -8.15 28.48 -20.08
C GLU A 564 -7.08 27.45 -20.64
N PHE A 565 -6.54 26.42 -19.94
CA PHE A 565 -5.43 25.57 -20.48
C PHE A 565 -5.60 24.04 -20.58
N ASP A 566 -5.84 23.64 -21.80
CA ASP A 566 -5.89 22.28 -22.30
C ASP A 566 -4.48 21.74 -22.66
N PRO A 567 -4.30 20.45 -22.51
CA PRO A 567 -2.71 19.43 -22.98
C PRO A 567 -2.26 18.56 -24.18
N ILE A 568 -2.95 18.40 -25.27
CA ILE A 568 -2.53 17.59 -26.38
C ILE A 568 -2.03 18.54 -27.48
N ASN A 569 -2.26 19.87 -27.39
CA ASN A 569 -2.09 20.77 -28.55
C ASN A 569 -1.39 22.16 -28.46
N TYR A 570 -1.16 22.80 -27.30
CA TYR A 570 -0.26 23.99 -27.17
C TYR A 570 -0.79 25.39 -27.64
N SER A 571 -2.08 25.77 -27.46
CA SER A 571 -2.77 26.89 -28.19
C SER A 571 -3.52 27.95 -27.35
N PHE A 572 -3.09 29.22 -27.25
CA PHE A 572 -3.27 30.01 -26.01
C PHE A 572 -3.93 31.45 -26.15
N THR A 573 -5.22 31.64 -25.78
CA THR A 573 -6.25 32.79 -25.92
C THR A 573 -7.71 32.97 -25.00
N ILE A 574 -7.63 34.40 -25.23
CA ILE A 574 -8.13 35.78 -24.73
C ILE A 574 -9.64 36.22 -24.98
N LYS A 575 -10.46 36.62 -23.95
CA LYS A 575 -11.95 36.87 -24.01
C LYS A 575 -12.68 37.95 -23.12
N LYS A 576 -12.76 37.94 -21.76
CA LYS A 576 -13.53 38.95 -20.93
C LYS A 576 -12.90 39.57 -19.62
N SER A 577 -12.93 40.92 -19.42
CA SER A 577 -12.45 41.73 -18.24
C SER A 577 -13.53 42.38 -17.33
N PHE A 578 -13.31 42.91 -16.08
CA PHE A 578 -12.14 43.47 -15.32
C PHE A 578 -11.55 44.89 -15.68
N LEU A 579 -12.07 46.03 -15.14
CA LEU A 579 -11.93 47.46 -15.62
C LEU A 579 -11.61 48.67 -14.63
N TYR A 580 -12.56 49.49 -14.07
CA TYR A 580 -12.50 50.26 -12.75
C TYR A 580 -13.92 50.62 -12.20
N GLY A 581 -14.27 50.40 -10.91
CA GLY A 581 -15.52 50.85 -10.24
C GLY A 581 -16.39 49.84 -9.45
N ILE A 582 -17.12 49.00 -10.17
CA ILE A 582 -18.52 48.58 -9.91
C ILE A 582 -18.62 47.14 -9.45
N ASP A 583 -17.82 46.36 -10.10
CA ASP A 583 -17.69 44.97 -9.91
C ASP A 583 -16.22 44.72 -10.21
N GLY A 584 -15.20 45.11 -9.41
CA GLY A 584 -13.91 44.39 -9.36
C GLY A 584 -12.56 45.02 -9.12
N TYR A 585 -12.22 45.58 -7.93
CA TYR A 585 -10.86 46.11 -7.60
C TYR A 585 -9.63 44.99 -8.03
N ARG A 586 -8.76 43.97 -7.55
CA ARG A 586 -8.12 43.09 -6.39
C ARG A 586 -8.42 41.54 -5.99
N PRO A 587 -8.41 40.50 -6.87
CA PRO A 587 -8.99 39.15 -6.73
C PRO A 587 -8.51 37.93 -5.80
N TRP A 588 -7.53 37.97 -4.91
CA TRP A 588 -6.64 36.83 -4.45
C TRP A 588 -7.32 35.50 -4.17
N GLY A 589 -6.96 34.39 -4.85
CA GLY A 589 -7.57 33.14 -4.42
C GLY A 589 -7.49 31.78 -5.10
N ASP A 590 -8.18 30.84 -4.43
CA ASP A 590 -8.44 29.41 -4.65
C ASP A 590 -9.86 29.27 -5.11
N VAL A 591 -10.24 28.13 -5.62
CA VAL A 591 -11.54 28.02 -6.20
C VAL A 591 -12.05 26.61 -6.18
N ILE A 592 -13.21 26.26 -6.75
CA ILE A 592 -14.32 25.47 -6.16
C ILE A 592 -15.50 25.31 -7.13
N GLU A 593 -15.44 24.34 -8.01
CA GLU A 593 -16.57 23.92 -8.80
C GLU A 593 -17.65 23.25 -7.94
N ALA A 594 -18.88 23.29 -8.41
CA ALA A 594 -20.07 22.91 -7.71
C ALA A 594 -20.60 21.54 -8.09
N SER A 595 -21.45 20.94 -7.25
CA SER A 595 -22.19 19.77 -7.70
C SER A 595 -23.09 20.04 -8.92
N ASN A 596 -23.47 21.30 -9.21
CA ASN A 596 -24.07 21.69 -10.50
C ASN A 596 -23.03 22.19 -11.53
N GLY A 597 -21.73 22.01 -11.24
CA GLY A 597 -20.53 22.36 -11.99
C GLY A 597 -20.37 23.83 -12.32
N LYS A 598 -21.07 24.68 -11.58
CA LYS A 598 -20.75 26.08 -11.49
C LYS A 598 -19.79 26.35 -10.31
N LEU A 599 -19.42 27.59 -9.97
CA LEU A 599 -17.93 28.00 -9.80
C LEU A 599 -18.19 28.97 -8.61
N TYR A 600 -17.20 28.95 -7.72
CA TYR A 600 -17.11 29.73 -6.54
C TYR A 600 -15.78 30.51 -6.29
N GLY A 601 -15.41 31.07 -5.10
CA GLY A 601 -14.25 32.02 -4.98
C GLY A 601 -14.42 33.45 -4.36
N THR A 602 -13.39 34.19 -3.95
CA THR A 602 -13.46 35.39 -3.08
C THR A 602 -12.25 36.36 -3.18
N THR A 603 -12.40 37.66 -2.93
CA THR A 603 -11.31 38.60 -3.24
C THR A 603 -11.02 39.72 -2.26
N ILE A 604 -9.81 40.31 -2.43
CA ILE A 604 -9.07 41.10 -1.44
C ILE A 604 -9.73 42.40 -1.15
N TYR A 605 -10.72 42.78 -1.94
CA TYR A 605 -11.77 43.56 -1.40
C TYR A 605 -12.99 43.54 -2.37
N GLY A 606 -13.91 44.51 -2.33
CA GLY A 606 -14.88 44.89 -3.39
C GLY A 606 -16.37 44.99 -3.04
N GLY A 607 -17.17 45.47 -4.01
CA GLY A 607 -18.59 45.12 -4.21
C GLY A 607 -19.53 46.16 -4.82
N THR A 608 -20.75 46.22 -4.34
CA THR A 608 -21.30 47.49 -3.83
C THR A 608 -20.30 48.16 -2.89
N ASN A 609 -19.40 47.37 -2.30
CA ASN A 609 -18.81 47.65 -1.02
C ASN A 609 -17.27 47.80 -0.95
N TYR A 610 -16.45 47.89 -2.04
CA TYR A 610 -14.96 48.14 -2.10
C TYR A 610 -14.10 47.41 -1.09
N TYR A 611 -14.66 46.42 -0.45
CA TYR A 611 -14.15 45.94 0.79
C TYR A 611 -14.43 44.38 0.96
N GLY A 612 -15.18 43.68 0.05
CA GLY A 612 -15.14 42.21 -0.33
C GLY A 612 -16.45 41.62 -1.02
N VAL A 613 -16.49 40.54 -1.86
CA VAL A 613 -17.73 40.02 -2.60
C VAL A 613 -17.67 38.73 -3.53
N LEU A 614 -17.98 37.52 -3.08
CA LEU A 614 -18.18 36.24 -3.85
C LEU A 614 -19.02 36.39 -5.20
N PHE A 615 -18.89 35.54 -6.27
CA PHE A 615 -19.09 35.79 -7.75
C PHE A 615 -19.79 34.62 -8.72
N GLU A 616 -20.31 34.59 -10.02
CA GLU A 616 -20.71 33.28 -10.81
C GLU A 616 -21.04 33.37 -12.37
N TYR A 617 -20.88 32.34 -13.28
CA TYR A 617 -21.08 32.36 -14.80
C TYR A 617 -22.20 31.42 -15.35
N ASP A 618 -22.18 31.10 -16.66
CA ASP A 618 -22.10 29.69 -17.14
C ASP A 618 -21.16 29.53 -18.39
N MET A 619 -20.37 28.46 -18.56
CA MET A 619 -19.44 28.16 -19.72
C MET A 619 -19.89 27.06 -20.65
N GLU A 620 -21.01 26.41 -20.36
CA GLU A 620 -21.87 26.04 -21.49
C GLU A 620 -22.38 27.32 -22.21
N SER A 621 -22.24 28.54 -21.62
CA SER A 621 -23.01 29.72 -22.05
C SER A 621 -22.31 31.03 -22.47
N ASP A 622 -21.11 31.40 -21.99
CA ASP A 622 -20.60 32.78 -22.15
C ASP A 622 -21.31 33.92 -21.33
N THR A 623 -21.93 33.61 -20.17
CA THR A 623 -22.73 34.56 -19.32
C THR A 623 -22.21 34.95 -17.91
N TYR A 624 -21.62 36.15 -17.74
CA TYR A 624 -21.26 36.74 -16.42
C TYR A 624 -22.46 36.85 -15.43
N THR A 625 -22.28 36.64 -14.11
CA THR A 625 -23.35 36.80 -13.09
C THR A 625 -22.95 37.18 -11.64
N LYS A 626 -23.66 38.18 -11.05
CA LYS A 626 -23.28 38.90 -9.80
C LYS A 626 -24.09 38.60 -8.49
N LYS A 627 -23.72 37.63 -7.64
CA LYS A 627 -24.26 37.31 -6.28
C LYS A 627 -24.22 38.41 -5.14
N GLN A 628 -23.29 38.51 -4.15
CA GLN A 628 -23.28 39.68 -3.16
C GLN A 628 -21.92 39.97 -2.44
N ASP A 629 -21.90 41.00 -1.55
CA ASP A 629 -20.82 41.62 -0.72
C ASP A 629 -20.49 41.10 0.72
N PHE A 630 -19.18 40.95 0.99
CA PHE A 630 -18.53 40.40 2.19
C PHE A 630 -18.48 41.36 3.39
N GLU A 631 -19.36 41.20 4.37
CA GLU A 631 -19.64 42.12 5.50
C GLU A 631 -18.58 42.79 6.46
N THR A 632 -17.23 42.67 6.37
CA THR A 632 -16.17 43.47 7.15
C THR A 632 -14.75 42.87 7.04
N TRP A 633 -13.63 43.57 6.76
CA TRP A 633 -12.31 43.12 6.18
C TRP A 633 -12.21 41.68 5.78
N PHE A 634 -12.25 41.34 4.48
CA PHE A 634 -12.31 39.96 4.08
C PHE A 634 -10.98 39.24 3.79
N PRO A 635 -10.18 38.58 4.65
CA PRO A 635 -9.03 37.80 4.14
C PRO A 635 -9.14 36.31 3.90
N SER A 636 -10.19 35.72 3.30
CA SER A 636 -10.02 34.30 2.91
C SER A 636 -10.71 33.66 1.65
N SER A 637 -9.91 33.41 0.60
CA SER A 637 -9.98 32.48 -0.56
C SER A 637 -9.62 30.93 -0.81
N LYS A 638 -9.17 29.87 -0.02
CA LYS A 638 -9.40 28.33 -0.08
C LYS A 638 -10.65 27.56 0.47
N LEU A 639 -11.37 26.68 -0.28
CA LEU A 639 -11.97 25.39 0.23
C LEU A 639 -12.01 24.22 -0.83
N THR A 640 -12.55 23.00 -0.55
CA THR A 640 -12.75 21.77 -1.39
C THR A 640 -14.15 21.11 -1.15
N GLU A 641 -14.59 20.16 -1.99
CA GLU A 641 -16.03 19.77 -2.19
C GLU A 641 -16.82 18.99 -0.95
N ILE A 642 -18.92 19.26 0.15
CA ILE A 642 -19.91 18.76 1.25
C ILE A 642 -21.16 18.03 0.73
N LYS A 643 -21.06 17.20 -0.29
CA LYS A 643 -22.17 16.31 -0.62
C LYS A 643 -22.54 15.49 0.61
N LYS A 644 -23.74 15.70 1.17
CA LYS A 644 -24.39 14.74 2.06
C LYS A 644 -24.86 13.60 1.18
N ILE A 645 -23.96 12.65 0.95
CA ILE A 645 -24.26 11.46 0.19
C ILE A 645 -24.91 10.47 1.17
N ASN A 646 -26.04 9.89 0.79
CA ASN A 646 -26.52 8.70 1.46
C ASN A 646 -25.61 7.56 1.01
N GLN A 647 -24.72 7.09 1.88
CA GLN A 647 -23.92 5.90 1.63
C GLN A 647 -24.73 4.65 2.04
N ILE A 648 -24.65 3.60 1.22
CA ILE A 648 -25.26 2.29 1.48
C ILE A 648 -24.19 1.24 1.19
N GLU A 649 -24.00 0.31 2.12
CA GLU A 649 -23.17 -0.87 1.91
C GLU A 649 -24.09 -2.07 1.61
N ILE A 650 -23.72 -2.90 0.63
CA ILE A 650 -24.45 -4.12 0.26
C ILE A 650 -23.45 -5.25 0.01
N ASP A 651 -23.71 -6.40 0.61
CA ASP A 651 -23.10 -7.68 0.25
C ASP A 651 -23.97 -8.42 -0.78
N ILE A 652 -23.34 -8.99 -1.81
CA ILE A 652 -23.89 -10.05 -2.67
C ILE A 652 -22.87 -11.18 -2.83
N CYS A 653 -23.28 -12.30 -3.43
CA CYS A 653 -22.43 -13.46 -3.62
C CYS A 653 -21.90 -13.55 -5.06
N GLU A 654 -20.80 -14.28 -5.26
CA GLU A 654 -20.18 -14.46 -6.57
C GLU A 654 -21.15 -15.13 -7.57
N GLY A 655 -21.57 -14.38 -8.58
CA GLY A 655 -22.55 -14.82 -9.59
C GLY A 655 -23.96 -14.23 -9.40
N ASP A 656 -24.25 -13.57 -8.28
CA ASP A 656 -25.44 -12.73 -8.13
C ASP A 656 -25.26 -11.37 -8.85
N SER A 657 -26.33 -10.59 -8.89
CA SER A 657 -26.30 -9.19 -9.35
C SER A 657 -27.22 -8.29 -8.53
N TYR A 658 -26.75 -7.11 -8.14
CA TYR A 658 -27.53 -6.08 -7.46
C TYR A 658 -28.06 -5.03 -8.46
N GLU A 659 -29.36 -4.73 -8.40
CA GLU A 659 -29.97 -3.64 -9.19
C GLU A 659 -29.89 -2.33 -8.42
N PHE A 660 -29.02 -1.40 -8.87
CA PHE A 660 -28.83 -0.08 -8.28
C PHE A 660 -29.39 1.00 -9.20
N GLY A 661 -30.71 1.24 -9.07
CA GLY A 661 -31.46 2.17 -9.92
C GLY A 661 -31.53 1.69 -11.37
N THR A 662 -30.70 2.27 -12.23
CA THR A 662 -30.55 1.87 -13.65
C THR A 662 -29.36 0.95 -13.90
N GLN A 663 -28.48 0.77 -12.92
CA GLN A 663 -27.29 -0.09 -13.01
C GLN A 663 -27.60 -1.52 -12.54
N VAL A 664 -26.94 -2.51 -13.15
CA VAL A 664 -26.94 -3.91 -12.71
C VAL A 664 -25.49 -4.30 -12.43
N LEU A 665 -25.19 -4.66 -11.19
CA LEU A 665 -23.83 -4.68 -10.64
C LEU A 665 -23.47 -6.07 -10.10
N ASN A 666 -22.30 -6.57 -10.47
CA ASN A 666 -21.84 -7.94 -10.18
C ASN A 666 -20.33 -8.04 -9.89
N GLU A 667 -19.66 -6.91 -9.67
CA GLU A 667 -18.24 -6.82 -9.26
C GLU A 667 -18.11 -5.87 -8.05
N SER A 668 -17.15 -6.14 -7.15
CA SER A 668 -16.95 -5.32 -5.95
C SER A 668 -16.46 -3.92 -6.31
N GLY A 669 -17.07 -2.87 -5.74
CA GLY A 669 -16.70 -1.50 -6.06
C GLY A 669 -17.59 -0.42 -5.45
N GLU A 670 -17.23 0.84 -5.71
CA GLU A 670 -18.04 2.01 -5.36
C GLU A 670 -18.80 2.52 -6.58
N TYR A 671 -20.12 2.64 -6.45
CA TYR A 671 -21.04 3.00 -7.53
C TYR A 671 -21.91 4.19 -7.13
N LEU A 672 -22.14 5.11 -8.05
CA LEU A 672 -22.98 6.30 -7.83
C LEU A 672 -24.21 6.23 -8.73
N GLU A 673 -25.40 6.42 -8.16
CA GLU A 673 -26.67 6.46 -8.88
C GLU A 673 -27.48 7.67 -8.39
N THR A 674 -28.12 8.40 -9.32
CA THR A 674 -28.94 9.58 -9.00
C THR A 674 -30.41 9.28 -9.21
N PHE A 675 -31.12 9.03 -8.10
CA PHE A 675 -32.53 8.66 -8.11
C PHE A 675 -33.41 9.90 -8.30
N GLN A 676 -34.17 9.93 -9.40
CA GLN A 676 -35.07 11.06 -9.70
C GLN A 676 -36.34 11.04 -8.86
N ALA A 677 -36.65 12.15 -8.21
CA ALA A 677 -37.92 12.33 -7.51
C ALA A 677 -38.93 13.03 -8.43
N ILE A 678 -40.18 12.53 -8.46
CA ILE A 678 -41.28 13.07 -9.30
C ILE A 678 -41.54 14.58 -9.10
N ASN A 679 -41.08 15.16 -7.97
CA ASN A 679 -41.20 16.58 -7.65
C ASN A 679 -39.88 17.38 -7.72
N GLY A 680 -38.83 16.86 -8.39
CA GLY A 680 -37.60 17.63 -8.69
C GLY A 680 -36.67 17.84 -7.49
N SER A 681 -36.32 16.75 -6.81
CA SER A 681 -35.29 16.75 -5.76
C SER A 681 -34.53 15.43 -5.84
N ASP A 682 -33.62 15.37 -6.81
CA ASP A 682 -32.90 14.15 -7.16
C ASP A 682 -31.86 13.81 -6.07
N SER A 683 -31.72 12.53 -5.77
CA SER A 683 -30.88 12.04 -4.66
C SER A 683 -29.76 11.16 -5.19
N THR A 684 -28.52 11.64 -5.15
CA THR A 684 -27.34 10.83 -5.44
C THR A 684 -26.98 9.97 -4.23
N VAL A 685 -26.90 8.67 -4.45
CA VAL A 685 -26.56 7.64 -3.46
C VAL A 685 -25.22 7.04 -3.84
N LEU A 686 -24.35 6.78 -2.85
CA LEU A 686 -23.12 6.01 -3.02
C LEU A 686 -23.36 4.60 -2.49
N LEU A 687 -23.25 3.62 -3.38
CA LEU A 687 -23.26 2.21 -3.04
C LEU A 687 -21.82 1.70 -2.95
N THR A 688 -21.44 1.14 -1.81
CA THR A 688 -20.27 0.26 -1.72
C THR A 688 -20.76 -1.18 -1.82
N LEU A 689 -20.44 -1.86 -2.91
CA LEU A 689 -20.87 -3.24 -3.18
C LEU A 689 -19.71 -4.21 -2.90
N PHE A 690 -19.97 -5.22 -2.08
CA PHE A 690 -19.04 -6.31 -1.77
C PHE A 690 -19.55 -7.60 -2.42
N VAL A 691 -18.78 -8.16 -3.37
CA VAL A 691 -19.04 -9.47 -3.96
C VAL A 691 -18.19 -10.50 -3.23
N ASN A 692 -18.86 -11.35 -2.45
CA ASN A 692 -18.23 -12.37 -1.61
C ASN A 692 -18.05 -13.69 -2.40
N PRO A 693 -16.84 -14.28 -2.39
CA PRO A 693 -16.53 -15.47 -3.19
C PRO A 693 -17.21 -16.74 -2.64
N ASN A 694 -17.58 -17.64 -3.54
CA ASN A 694 -18.20 -18.92 -3.18
C ASN A 694 -17.15 -20.01 -2.96
N TYR A 695 -17.22 -20.72 -1.84
CA TYR A 695 -16.23 -21.75 -1.50
C TYR A 695 -16.72 -23.15 -1.89
N THR A 696 -15.84 -23.93 -2.53
CA THR A 696 -16.05 -25.37 -2.78
C THR A 696 -14.93 -26.17 -2.10
N LYS A 697 -15.29 -27.20 -1.33
CA LYS A 697 -14.35 -28.04 -0.57
C LYS A 697 -14.70 -29.53 -0.70
N THR A 698 -13.70 -30.39 -0.82
CA THR A 698 -13.87 -31.85 -0.94
C THR A 698 -13.22 -32.57 0.24
N GLU A 699 -13.96 -33.46 0.92
CA GLU A 699 -13.48 -34.27 2.06
C GLU A 699 -13.94 -35.73 1.94
N SER A 700 -13.39 -36.63 2.78
CA SER A 700 -13.73 -38.06 2.75
C SER A 700 -13.74 -38.70 4.14
N SER A 701 -14.66 -39.64 4.35
CA SER A 701 -14.82 -40.40 5.61
C SER A 701 -15.00 -41.89 5.33
N ASN A 702 -14.68 -42.74 6.32
CA ASN A 702 -14.83 -44.19 6.24
C ASN A 702 -15.77 -44.66 7.36
N LEU A 703 -16.81 -45.43 7.00
CA LEU A 703 -17.79 -46.00 7.95
C LEU A 703 -17.98 -47.50 7.71
N CYS A 704 -18.57 -48.20 8.66
CA CYS A 704 -19.04 -49.57 8.49
C CYS A 704 -20.39 -49.60 7.76
N SER A 705 -20.58 -50.55 6.83
CA SER A 705 -21.84 -50.71 6.09
C SER A 705 -23.01 -50.97 7.05
N GLY A 706 -23.93 -50.01 7.15
CA GLY A 706 -25.08 -50.03 8.07
C GLY A 706 -25.08 -48.92 9.14
N GLU A 707 -24.00 -48.15 9.27
CA GLU A 707 -23.91 -46.99 10.17
C GLU A 707 -24.62 -45.73 9.60
N SER A 708 -24.85 -44.75 10.47
CA SER A 708 -25.28 -43.38 10.10
C SER A 708 -24.09 -42.45 9.92
N PHE A 709 -24.21 -41.45 9.03
CA PHE A 709 -23.32 -40.30 9.01
C PHE A 709 -24.12 -38.99 9.03
N LEU A 710 -23.67 -38.04 9.86
CA LEU A 710 -24.20 -36.67 9.95
C LEU A 710 -23.27 -35.75 9.15
N PHE A 711 -23.78 -35.17 8.07
CA PHE A 711 -23.03 -34.29 7.19
C PHE A 711 -22.91 -32.86 7.76
N PRO A 712 -21.97 -32.04 7.24
CA PRO A 712 -21.76 -30.67 7.74
C PRO A 712 -22.99 -29.75 7.71
N ASP A 713 -23.95 -30.01 6.81
CA ASP A 713 -25.25 -29.32 6.71
C ASP A 713 -26.29 -29.75 7.76
N GLY A 714 -25.95 -30.72 8.62
CA GLY A 714 -26.87 -31.29 9.61
C GLY A 714 -27.83 -32.35 9.04
N THR A 715 -27.68 -32.77 7.78
CA THR A 715 -28.42 -33.92 7.24
C THR A 715 -27.82 -35.22 7.75
N GLU A 716 -28.66 -36.13 8.24
CA GLU A 716 -28.25 -37.47 8.67
C GLU A 716 -28.70 -38.51 7.63
N LEU A 717 -27.76 -39.22 7.02
CA LEU A 717 -28.07 -40.45 6.28
C LEU A 717 -27.86 -41.65 7.18
N VAL A 718 -28.96 -42.34 7.48
CA VAL A 718 -29.02 -43.51 8.35
C VAL A 718 -28.85 -44.80 7.55
N SER A 719 -28.02 -45.72 8.05
CA SER A 719 -27.77 -47.05 7.47
C SER A 719 -27.26 -47.04 6.02
N ILE A 720 -26.13 -46.38 5.81
CA ILE A 720 -25.43 -46.28 4.53
C ILE A 720 -24.87 -47.66 4.15
N THR A 721 -25.29 -48.20 2.99
CA THR A 721 -24.98 -49.58 2.52
C THR A 721 -24.27 -49.64 1.17
N SER A 722 -24.03 -48.50 0.52
CA SER A 722 -23.13 -48.35 -0.63
C SER A 722 -22.31 -47.06 -0.48
N PRO A 723 -21.04 -47.01 -0.94
CA PRO A 723 -20.28 -45.76 -1.03
C PRO A 723 -21.05 -44.68 -1.81
N LEU A 724 -20.95 -43.43 -1.37
CA LEU A 724 -21.65 -42.29 -1.96
C LEU A 724 -20.85 -40.99 -1.74
N THR A 725 -21.18 -39.97 -2.52
CA THR A 725 -20.74 -38.58 -2.25
C THR A 725 -22.01 -37.76 -1.98
N HIS A 726 -21.99 -36.98 -0.90
CA HIS A 726 -23.06 -36.05 -0.54
C HIS A 726 -22.55 -34.61 -0.64
N THR A 727 -23.40 -33.72 -1.14
CA THR A 727 -23.08 -32.33 -1.44
C THR A 727 -23.78 -31.44 -0.41
N SER A 728 -23.06 -31.03 0.64
CA SER A 728 -23.59 -30.17 1.69
C SER A 728 -23.55 -28.71 1.30
N ASN A 729 -24.72 -28.09 1.21
CA ASN A 729 -24.87 -26.65 0.98
C ASN A 729 -24.83 -25.94 2.34
N LEU A 730 -23.87 -25.03 2.50
CA LEU A 730 -23.60 -24.27 3.72
C LEU A 730 -23.49 -22.79 3.38
N GLN A 731 -24.09 -21.92 4.18
CA GLN A 731 -23.81 -20.49 4.06
C GLN A 731 -22.53 -20.12 4.81
N THR A 732 -21.72 -19.24 4.21
CA THR A 732 -20.59 -18.61 4.90
C THR A 732 -21.09 -17.72 6.05
N VAL A 733 -20.19 -17.21 6.87
CA VAL A 733 -20.51 -16.21 7.91
C VAL A 733 -21.11 -14.91 7.31
N LEU A 734 -20.90 -14.68 6.01
CA LEU A 734 -21.45 -13.56 5.24
C LEU A 734 -22.69 -13.95 4.40
N GLY A 735 -23.24 -15.15 4.60
CA GLY A 735 -24.52 -15.57 4.02
C GLY A 735 -24.45 -16.24 2.63
N CYS A 736 -23.26 -16.39 2.02
CA CYS A 736 -23.15 -16.93 0.66
C CYS A 736 -23.13 -18.45 0.58
N ASP A 737 -23.91 -18.99 -0.35
CA ASP A 737 -24.07 -20.43 -0.58
C ASP A 737 -22.76 -21.07 -1.07
N SER A 738 -22.14 -21.86 -0.20
CA SER A 738 -20.90 -22.59 -0.41
C SER A 738 -21.12 -24.10 -0.28
N ILE A 739 -20.24 -24.90 -0.87
CA ILE A 739 -20.44 -26.34 -1.05
C ILE A 739 -19.30 -27.15 -0.41
N VAL A 740 -19.67 -28.16 0.40
CA VAL A 740 -18.76 -29.19 0.90
C VAL A 740 -19.18 -30.56 0.38
N GLU A 741 -18.41 -31.13 -0.53
CA GLU A 741 -18.61 -32.49 -1.02
C GLU A 741 -17.91 -33.49 -0.09
N THR A 742 -18.70 -34.34 0.57
CA THR A 742 -18.20 -35.37 1.49
C THR A 742 -18.36 -36.75 0.85
N THR A 743 -17.26 -37.44 0.59
CA THR A 743 -17.26 -38.80 0.03
C THR A 743 -17.19 -39.85 1.14
N ILE A 744 -18.21 -40.70 1.23
CA ILE A 744 -18.33 -41.80 2.18
C ILE A 744 -17.85 -43.10 1.53
N LEU A 745 -16.83 -43.69 2.12
CA LEU A 745 -16.31 -45.02 1.81
C LEU A 745 -16.80 -46.03 2.86
N LEU A 746 -17.10 -47.26 2.45
CA LEU A 746 -17.64 -48.29 3.34
C LEU A 746 -16.68 -49.46 3.56
N ASN A 747 -16.46 -49.76 4.83
CA ASN A 747 -15.84 -50.98 5.32
C ASN A 747 -16.87 -52.14 5.32
N PRO A 748 -16.48 -53.35 4.89
CA PRO A 748 -17.40 -54.47 4.76
C PRO A 748 -17.75 -55.12 6.12
N VAL A 749 -19.03 -55.45 6.28
CA VAL A 749 -19.54 -56.37 7.32
C VAL A 749 -19.77 -57.76 6.71
N TYR A 750 -19.57 -58.81 7.51
CA TYR A 750 -19.66 -60.20 7.05
C TYR A 750 -20.75 -60.96 7.81
N ASN A 751 -21.73 -61.47 7.08
CA ASN A 751 -22.77 -62.36 7.59
C ASN A 751 -22.59 -63.72 6.90
N LEU A 752 -22.00 -64.68 7.61
CA LEU A 752 -21.61 -65.99 7.07
C LEU A 752 -22.41 -67.12 7.72
N SER A 753 -22.48 -68.27 7.06
CA SER A 753 -23.11 -69.47 7.61
C SER A 753 -22.33 -70.73 7.21
N GLU A 754 -22.12 -71.64 8.16
CA GLU A 754 -21.41 -72.90 7.97
C GLU A 754 -22.22 -74.11 8.45
N THR A 755 -21.84 -75.31 8.02
CA THR A 755 -22.50 -76.55 8.45
C THR A 755 -21.49 -77.67 8.64
N VAL A 756 -21.49 -78.24 9.84
CA VAL A 756 -20.56 -79.23 10.37
C VAL A 756 -21.30 -80.56 10.58
N THR A 757 -20.56 -81.64 10.82
CA THR A 757 -21.11 -82.97 11.12
C THR A 757 -20.24 -83.61 12.20
N VAL A 758 -20.86 -84.02 13.31
CA VAL A 758 -20.21 -84.66 14.46
C VAL A 758 -20.73 -86.08 14.64
N ASN A 759 -19.96 -86.91 15.32
CA ASN A 759 -20.43 -88.23 15.72
C ASN A 759 -21.47 -88.11 16.85
N ASN A 760 -22.39 -89.09 16.96
CA ASN A 760 -23.47 -89.06 17.95
C ASN A 760 -22.92 -89.00 19.39
N GLY A 761 -23.16 -87.89 20.09
CA GLY A 761 -22.61 -87.60 21.41
C GLY A 761 -21.29 -86.80 21.41
N GLY A 762 -20.85 -86.30 20.25
CA GLY A 762 -19.68 -85.44 20.11
C GLY A 762 -19.86 -84.03 20.66
N SER A 763 -18.82 -83.20 20.53
CA SER A 763 -18.83 -81.77 20.90
C SER A 763 -18.38 -80.91 19.73
N TYR A 764 -18.78 -79.63 19.74
CA TYR A 764 -18.33 -78.62 18.80
C TYR A 764 -18.14 -77.28 19.51
N THR A 765 -17.24 -76.45 18.98
CA THR A 765 -16.85 -75.15 19.55
C THR A 765 -17.01 -74.09 18.46
N PHE A 766 -17.84 -73.08 18.74
CA PHE A 766 -18.28 -72.07 17.76
C PHE A 766 -17.22 -70.97 17.56
N PRO A 767 -17.30 -70.16 16.49
CA PRO A 767 -16.27 -69.17 16.14
C PRO A 767 -15.96 -68.08 17.18
N ASP A 768 -16.86 -67.82 18.15
CA ASP A 768 -16.60 -66.94 19.30
C ASP A 768 -15.92 -67.62 20.50
N GLY A 769 -15.62 -68.92 20.38
CA GLY A 769 -14.99 -69.73 21.42
C GLY A 769 -15.97 -70.38 22.42
N THR A 770 -17.28 -70.30 22.19
CA THR A 770 -18.27 -71.01 23.03
C THR A 770 -18.38 -72.49 22.67
N GLU A 771 -18.39 -73.39 23.67
CA GLU A 771 -18.43 -74.85 23.45
C GLU A 771 -19.82 -75.45 23.73
N GLN A 772 -20.30 -76.32 22.82
CA GLN A 772 -21.47 -77.17 23.02
C GLN A 772 -21.07 -78.65 22.95
N SER A 773 -21.27 -79.38 24.04
CA SER A 773 -20.92 -80.80 24.16
C SER A 773 -22.12 -81.74 24.16
N ASN A 774 -21.87 -83.02 23.90
CA ASN A 774 -22.84 -84.13 23.83
C ASN A 774 -24.00 -83.92 22.83
N ILE A 775 -23.65 -83.44 21.63
CA ILE A 775 -24.55 -83.22 20.50
C ILE A 775 -25.03 -84.58 19.97
N THR A 776 -26.31 -84.88 20.22
CA THR A 776 -26.99 -86.13 19.83
C THR A 776 -28.16 -85.90 18.85
N SER A 777 -28.41 -84.64 18.51
CA SER A 777 -29.38 -84.14 17.54
C SER A 777 -28.87 -82.83 16.93
N GLN A 778 -29.49 -82.36 15.86
CA GLN A 778 -29.06 -81.14 15.16
C GLN A 778 -29.12 -79.90 16.08
N VAL A 779 -28.10 -79.04 15.97
CA VAL A 779 -27.93 -77.78 16.72
C VAL A 779 -27.60 -76.66 15.73
N ILE A 780 -28.10 -75.44 16.00
CA ILE A 780 -27.75 -74.20 15.29
C ILE A 780 -27.35 -73.15 16.34
N TYR A 781 -26.30 -72.37 16.07
CA TYR A 781 -25.79 -71.31 16.95
C TYR A 781 -25.25 -70.13 16.13
N THR A 782 -25.28 -68.91 16.69
CA THR A 782 -24.84 -67.69 16.01
C THR A 782 -23.79 -66.94 16.83
N SER A 783 -22.56 -66.89 16.32
CA SER A 783 -21.45 -66.15 16.91
C SER A 783 -21.40 -64.71 16.42
N ASN A 784 -21.10 -63.78 17.32
CA ASN A 784 -20.99 -62.34 17.04
C ASN A 784 -19.52 -61.92 17.18
N LEU A 785 -18.96 -61.31 16.14
CA LEU A 785 -17.53 -61.01 16.03
C LEU A 785 -17.33 -59.61 15.42
N GLN A 786 -16.26 -58.91 15.82
CA GLN A 786 -15.93 -57.57 15.32
C GLN A 786 -14.73 -57.65 14.37
N THR A 787 -14.82 -56.99 13.22
CA THR A 787 -13.72 -56.91 12.25
C THR A 787 -12.57 -56.02 12.74
N VAL A 788 -11.39 -56.13 12.12
CA VAL A 788 -10.19 -55.33 12.45
C VAL A 788 -10.39 -53.81 12.30
N TYR A 789 -11.43 -53.38 11.56
CA TYR A 789 -11.81 -51.98 11.38
C TYR A 789 -13.01 -51.55 12.25
N GLY A 790 -13.43 -52.37 13.23
CA GLY A 790 -14.47 -52.04 14.20
C GLY A 790 -15.90 -52.41 13.79
N CYS A 791 -16.12 -52.94 12.58
CA CYS A 791 -17.46 -53.29 12.11
C CYS A 791 -17.92 -54.63 12.68
N ASP A 792 -19.12 -54.68 13.27
CA ASP A 792 -19.75 -55.91 13.77
C ASP A 792 -20.12 -56.87 12.62
N SER A 793 -20.12 -58.17 12.89
CA SER A 793 -20.30 -59.24 11.90
C SER A 793 -20.75 -60.54 12.59
N ILE A 794 -21.41 -61.46 11.88
CA ILE A 794 -21.96 -62.70 12.45
C ILE A 794 -21.65 -63.96 11.64
N ILE A 795 -21.56 -65.09 12.33
CA ILE A 795 -21.41 -66.43 11.74
C ILE A 795 -22.42 -67.38 12.35
N GLU A 796 -23.24 -68.05 11.54
CA GLU A 796 -24.21 -69.07 11.99
C GLU A 796 -23.74 -70.50 11.65
N THR A 797 -23.63 -71.38 12.64
CA THR A 797 -23.13 -72.76 12.50
C THR A 797 -24.21 -73.80 12.79
N ASN A 798 -24.31 -74.85 11.96
CA ASN A 798 -25.32 -75.92 12.01
C ASN A 798 -24.68 -77.34 12.01
N VAL A 799 -25.18 -78.37 12.74
CA VAL A 799 -24.41 -79.62 13.04
C VAL A 799 -25.17 -80.98 12.87
N ASN A 800 -24.62 -82.01 12.16
CA ASN A 800 -25.29 -83.30 11.74
C ASN A 800 -24.51 -84.66 12.00
N ILE A 801 -24.92 -85.89 11.53
CA ILE A 801 -24.40 -87.28 11.92
C ILE A 801 -24.54 -88.46 10.82
N GLY A 802 -23.70 -89.56 10.73
CA GLY A 802 -23.83 -90.83 9.87
C GLY A 802 -22.74 -91.97 10.12
N CYS A 803 -22.46 -93.15 9.47
CA CYS A 803 -23.04 -94.24 8.57
C CYS A 803 -22.12 -95.57 8.48
N ASN A 804 -21.71 -96.26 7.34
CA ASN A 804 -20.72 -97.45 7.32
C ASN A 804 -20.00 -98.05 5.99
N GLN A 805 -19.00 -99.00 6.09
CA GLN A 805 -18.28 -99.99 5.14
C GLN A 805 -17.04 -99.65 4.16
N ILE A 806 -16.45 -100.58 3.31
CA ILE A 806 -14.96 -100.78 2.92
C ILE A 806 -14.51 -101.03 1.40
N PHE A 807 -13.26 -100.67 0.92
CA PHE A 807 -12.62 -100.80 -0.47
C PHE A 807 -11.04 -101.12 -0.58
N ASN A 808 -10.34 -101.11 -1.77
CA ASN A 808 -8.83 -101.34 -2.00
C ASN A 808 -8.18 -101.00 -3.41
N SER A 809 -6.83 -100.74 -3.57
CA SER A 809 -6.00 -100.72 -4.87
C SER A 809 -4.42 -100.47 -4.78
N SER A 810 -3.69 -100.03 -5.87
CA SER A 810 -2.28 -99.47 -5.90
C SER A 810 -1.84 -98.76 -7.24
N GLU A 811 -0.80 -97.88 -7.25
CA GLU A 811 -0.39 -96.95 -8.35
C GLU A 811 1.05 -96.30 -8.25
N ALA A 812 1.42 -95.34 -9.15
CA ALA A 812 2.70 -94.58 -9.13
C ALA A 812 2.68 -93.23 -9.92
N VAL A 813 3.53 -92.25 -9.55
CA VAL A 813 3.56 -90.85 -10.05
C VAL A 813 4.98 -90.19 -10.04
N THR A 814 5.12 -88.97 -10.56
CA THR A 814 6.37 -88.16 -10.55
C THR A 814 6.06 -86.68 -10.26
N VAL A 815 6.88 -86.01 -9.44
CA VAL A 815 6.75 -84.61 -9.00
C VAL A 815 8.08 -83.83 -9.10
N CYS A 816 8.06 -82.54 -8.77
CA CYS A 816 9.26 -81.69 -8.71
C CYS A 816 9.87 -81.67 -7.29
N SER A 817 11.14 -81.32 -7.16
CA SER A 817 11.87 -81.33 -5.88
C SER A 817 11.36 -80.24 -4.96
N GLY A 818 11.05 -80.61 -3.71
CA GLY A 818 10.40 -79.70 -2.78
C GLY A 818 8.89 -79.56 -3.00
N SER A 819 8.31 -80.25 -3.99
CA SER A 819 6.86 -80.40 -4.06
C SER A 819 6.38 -81.35 -2.97
N ASP A 820 5.22 -81.03 -2.41
CA ASP A 820 4.49 -81.90 -1.50
C ASP A 820 3.68 -82.92 -2.32
N TYR A 821 3.56 -84.16 -1.84
CA TYR A 821 2.61 -85.13 -2.41
C TYR A 821 1.69 -85.68 -1.33
N THR A 822 0.39 -85.45 -1.52
CA THR A 822 -0.66 -86.03 -0.69
C THR A 822 -0.96 -87.44 -1.19
N PHE A 823 -0.64 -88.43 -0.37
CA PHE A 823 -0.97 -89.82 -0.63
C PHE A 823 -2.48 -90.09 -0.46
N PRO A 824 -3.02 -91.19 -1.03
CA PRO A 824 -4.46 -91.46 -1.01
C PRO A 824 -5.15 -91.46 0.37
N ASP A 825 -4.43 -91.75 1.46
CA ASP A 825 -4.90 -91.67 2.85
C ASP A 825 -4.89 -90.24 3.45
N GLY A 826 -4.58 -89.22 2.66
CA GLY A 826 -4.48 -87.84 3.10
C GLY A 826 -3.18 -87.50 3.83
N ILE A 827 -2.24 -88.46 3.94
CA ILE A 827 -0.90 -88.18 4.45
C ILE A 827 -0.15 -87.36 3.40
N ILE A 828 0.06 -86.08 3.70
CA ILE A 828 0.95 -85.22 2.93
C ILE A 828 2.38 -85.56 3.33
N MET A 829 3.22 -85.96 2.37
CA MET A 829 4.66 -85.91 2.55
C MET A 829 5.16 -84.63 1.90
N GLU A 830 5.57 -83.70 2.75
CA GLU A 830 5.97 -82.34 2.34
C GLU A 830 7.46 -82.29 1.96
N ASN A 831 7.81 -81.35 1.07
CA ASN A 831 9.17 -81.07 0.61
C ASN A 831 9.95 -82.31 0.10
N ILE A 832 9.33 -83.09 -0.79
CA ILE A 832 9.92 -84.33 -1.30
C ILE A 832 11.13 -84.02 -2.21
N ALA A 833 12.33 -84.25 -1.69
CA ALA A 833 13.59 -83.96 -2.39
C ALA A 833 14.24 -85.18 -3.09
N SER A 834 13.69 -86.39 -2.92
CA SER A 834 14.15 -87.63 -3.57
C SER A 834 13.04 -88.68 -3.62
N GLN A 835 13.20 -89.74 -4.42
CA GLN A 835 12.15 -90.75 -4.66
C GLN A 835 11.69 -91.48 -3.38
N ILE A 836 10.37 -91.68 -3.23
CA ILE A 836 9.71 -92.33 -2.08
C ILE A 836 8.60 -93.32 -2.53
N THR A 837 8.12 -94.14 -1.59
CA THR A 837 6.95 -95.02 -1.75
C THR A 837 6.22 -95.12 -0.40
N HIS A 838 4.88 -95.11 -0.41
CA HIS A 838 4.03 -95.15 0.79
C HIS A 838 2.81 -96.06 0.59
N THR A 839 2.33 -96.66 1.69
CA THR A 839 1.17 -97.57 1.71
C THR A 839 0.05 -96.97 2.56
N SER A 840 -0.95 -96.42 1.88
CA SER A 840 -2.08 -95.66 2.42
C SER A 840 -3.20 -96.54 2.99
N ASN A 841 -3.58 -96.32 4.24
CA ASN A 841 -4.71 -97.03 4.88
C ASN A 841 -5.92 -96.09 4.99
N LEU A 842 -6.93 -96.32 4.15
CA LEU A 842 -8.10 -95.47 3.96
C LEU A 842 -9.31 -95.97 4.75
N LEU A 843 -9.55 -95.41 5.93
CA LEU A 843 -10.83 -95.58 6.59
C LEU A 843 -11.89 -94.80 5.80
N SER A 844 -13.04 -95.42 5.49
CA SER A 844 -14.19 -94.65 5.03
C SER A 844 -14.62 -93.67 6.15
N ILE A 845 -15.27 -92.56 5.77
CA ILE A 845 -15.80 -91.52 6.70
C ILE A 845 -16.74 -92.08 7.79
N TYR A 846 -17.06 -93.37 7.71
CA TYR A 846 -17.94 -94.10 8.57
C TYR A 846 -17.34 -95.37 9.19
N GLY A 847 -16.01 -95.43 9.31
CA GLY A 847 -15.32 -96.26 10.30
C GLY A 847 -14.90 -97.67 9.86
N CYS A 848 -14.63 -97.92 8.58
CA CYS A 848 -14.20 -99.23 8.10
C CYS A 848 -13.07 -99.14 7.03
N ASP A 849 -12.18 -100.14 6.96
CA ASP A 849 -10.75 -100.02 6.61
C ASP A 849 -10.30 -100.54 5.22
N SER A 850 -9.93 -99.61 4.34
CA SER A 850 -9.45 -99.83 2.96
C SER A 850 -7.92 -99.63 2.84
N ILE A 851 -7.25 -100.11 1.77
CA ILE A 851 -5.79 -99.92 1.57
C ILE A 851 -5.41 -99.65 0.10
N ILE A 852 -4.51 -98.69 -0.15
CA ILE A 852 -3.90 -98.32 -1.46
C ILE A 852 -2.36 -98.17 -1.31
N GLU A 853 -1.55 -98.42 -2.33
CA GLU A 853 -0.08 -98.22 -2.30
C GLU A 853 0.43 -97.36 -3.48
N THR A 854 1.31 -96.38 -3.24
CA THR A 854 1.72 -95.37 -4.25
C THR A 854 3.23 -95.07 -4.20
N THR A 855 3.89 -94.99 -5.37
CA THR A 855 5.31 -94.58 -5.53
C THR A 855 5.44 -93.18 -6.15
N VAL A 856 6.39 -92.36 -5.69
CA VAL A 856 6.61 -90.96 -6.15
C VAL A 856 8.07 -90.72 -6.55
N ASN A 857 8.33 -90.33 -7.80
CA ASN A 857 9.67 -89.95 -8.31
C ASN A 857 9.86 -88.41 -8.31
N VAL A 858 11.11 -87.91 -8.33
CA VAL A 858 11.41 -86.47 -8.14
C VAL A 858 12.41 -85.92 -9.18
N ASN A 859 12.13 -84.74 -9.75
CA ASN A 859 13.03 -83.94 -10.60
C ASN A 859 13.34 -82.57 -9.95
N GLN A 860 14.58 -82.09 -9.97
CA GLN A 860 14.90 -80.72 -9.49
C GLN A 860 14.66 -79.65 -10.58
N GLY A 861 14.43 -78.41 -10.17
CA GLY A 861 14.34 -77.23 -11.04
C GLY A 861 15.45 -76.22 -10.73
N ASP A 862 15.93 -75.49 -11.74
CA ASP A 862 17.02 -74.53 -11.60
C ASP A 862 16.51 -73.14 -11.21
N GLU A 863 17.18 -72.48 -10.24
CA GLU A 863 17.02 -71.05 -9.95
C GLU A 863 18.03 -70.20 -10.72
N THR A 864 17.71 -68.95 -11.01
CA THR A 864 18.65 -67.99 -11.60
C THR A 864 18.41 -66.58 -11.04
N TYR A 865 19.48 -65.97 -10.54
CA TYR A 865 19.46 -64.61 -9.99
C TYR A 865 20.13 -63.65 -10.96
N LEU A 866 19.41 -62.58 -11.28
CA LEU A 866 19.84 -61.44 -12.07
C LEU A 866 19.85 -60.20 -11.16
N THR A 867 20.75 -59.27 -11.42
CA THR A 867 20.84 -57.99 -10.71
C THR A 867 20.94 -56.88 -11.75
N ASP A 868 20.13 -55.83 -11.62
CA ASP A 868 20.16 -54.68 -12.53
C ASP A 868 19.91 -53.37 -11.78
N THR A 869 20.25 -52.24 -12.41
CA THR A 869 20.09 -50.91 -11.82
C THR A 869 19.62 -49.89 -12.84
N ILE A 870 18.57 -49.14 -12.51
CA ILE A 870 18.04 -48.05 -13.35
C ILE A 870 18.12 -46.70 -12.63
N CYS A 871 18.09 -45.60 -13.38
CA CYS A 871 18.13 -44.27 -12.80
C CYS A 871 16.74 -43.80 -12.34
N GLN A 872 16.67 -42.98 -11.29
CA GLN A 872 15.39 -42.50 -10.78
C GLN A 872 14.59 -41.74 -11.86
N GLY A 873 13.45 -42.30 -12.26
CA GLY A 873 12.57 -41.78 -13.30
C GLY A 873 12.51 -42.64 -14.57
N GLU A 874 13.52 -43.50 -14.79
CA GLU A 874 13.51 -44.49 -15.85
C GLU A 874 12.58 -45.67 -15.53
N LYS A 875 12.32 -46.50 -16.54
CA LYS A 875 11.53 -47.74 -16.41
C LYS A 875 12.15 -48.84 -17.25
N MET A 876 12.35 -50.02 -16.66
CA MET A 876 12.76 -51.21 -17.40
C MET A 876 11.60 -52.19 -17.56
N GLN A 877 11.64 -53.00 -18.61
CA GLN A 877 10.73 -54.14 -18.78
C GLN A 877 11.44 -55.42 -18.36
N PHE A 878 10.89 -56.12 -17.37
CA PHE A 878 11.34 -57.44 -16.94
C PHE A 878 10.21 -58.45 -17.16
N ALA A 879 10.39 -59.37 -18.11
CA ALA A 879 9.33 -60.24 -18.62
C ALA A 879 8.09 -59.43 -19.09
N TYR A 880 6.95 -59.60 -18.41
CA TYR A 880 5.71 -58.86 -18.64
C TYR A 880 5.49 -57.71 -17.64
N LEU A 881 6.43 -57.49 -16.71
CA LEU A 881 6.38 -56.40 -15.73
C LEU A 881 7.12 -55.17 -16.27
N ILE A 882 6.61 -53.98 -15.95
CA ILE A 882 7.31 -52.69 -16.16
C ILE A 882 7.64 -52.15 -14.78
N LEU A 883 8.94 -51.97 -14.50
CA LEU A 883 9.48 -51.70 -13.17
C LEU A 883 10.13 -50.31 -13.14
N ALA A 884 9.89 -49.58 -12.05
CA ALA A 884 10.33 -48.18 -11.85
C ALA A 884 10.76 -47.89 -10.38
N TYR A 885 10.81 -48.93 -9.55
CA TYR A 885 11.04 -48.86 -8.10
C TYR A 885 11.98 -50.01 -7.70
N PRO A 886 12.76 -49.86 -6.61
CA PRO A 886 13.69 -50.91 -6.19
C PRO A 886 12.98 -52.08 -5.50
N GLY A 887 13.49 -53.29 -5.68
CA GLY A 887 12.99 -54.51 -5.07
C GLY A 887 13.40 -55.78 -5.81
N ILE A 888 13.18 -56.94 -5.18
CA ILE A 888 13.41 -58.25 -5.80
C ILE A 888 12.10 -58.71 -6.46
N TYR A 889 12.14 -58.88 -7.78
CA TYR A 889 11.02 -59.28 -8.61
C TYR A 889 11.25 -60.69 -9.17
N GLY A 890 10.43 -61.65 -8.75
CA GLY A 890 10.48 -63.03 -9.25
C GLY A 890 9.46 -63.30 -10.36
N VAL A 891 9.88 -63.97 -11.42
CA VAL A 891 8.98 -64.57 -12.43
C VAL A 891 9.29 -66.05 -12.63
N LYS A 892 8.23 -66.85 -12.65
CA LYS A 892 8.30 -68.30 -12.91
C LYS A 892 8.32 -68.56 -14.42
N TYR A 893 9.29 -69.35 -14.86
CA TYR A 893 9.35 -69.90 -16.21
C TYR A 893 9.26 -71.42 -16.13
N SER A 894 8.16 -71.98 -16.61
CA SER A 894 8.01 -73.45 -16.72
C SER A 894 8.98 -73.99 -17.77
N ASN A 895 9.83 -74.94 -17.40
CA ASN A 895 10.55 -75.74 -18.39
C ASN A 895 9.57 -76.72 -19.08
N GLN A 896 10.02 -77.40 -20.13
CA GLN A 896 9.15 -78.27 -20.96
C GLN A 896 8.51 -79.47 -20.22
N PHE A 897 8.89 -79.72 -18.96
CA PHE A 897 8.35 -80.79 -18.11
C PHE A 897 7.47 -80.27 -16.96
N GLY A 898 7.20 -78.97 -16.89
CA GLY A 898 6.24 -78.38 -15.94
C GLY A 898 6.80 -78.01 -14.57
N CYS A 899 8.03 -78.42 -14.22
CA CYS A 899 8.72 -77.82 -13.08
C CYS A 899 9.10 -76.37 -13.39
N ASP A 900 8.88 -75.49 -12.43
CA ASP A 900 9.09 -74.05 -12.54
C ASP A 900 10.52 -73.66 -12.16
N SER A 901 11.25 -73.11 -13.13
CA SER A 901 12.49 -72.38 -12.87
C SER A 901 12.16 -70.95 -12.45
N LEU A 902 12.72 -70.54 -11.32
CA LEU A 902 12.54 -69.20 -10.77
C LEU A 902 13.66 -68.29 -11.25
N VAL A 903 13.29 -67.23 -11.98
CA VAL A 903 14.21 -66.15 -12.35
C VAL A 903 13.87 -64.93 -11.51
N TYR A 904 14.79 -64.56 -10.63
CA TYR A 904 14.69 -63.37 -9.80
C TYR A 904 15.52 -62.24 -10.40
N LEU A 905 14.95 -61.03 -10.46
CA LEU A 905 15.68 -59.80 -10.70
C LEU A 905 15.70 -58.99 -9.39
N ASP A 906 16.88 -58.82 -8.79
CA ASP A 906 17.08 -57.78 -7.79
C ASP A 906 17.33 -56.45 -8.52
N LEU A 907 16.32 -55.58 -8.49
CA LEU A 907 16.36 -54.28 -9.13
C LEU A 907 16.67 -53.20 -8.10
N SER A 908 17.74 -52.46 -8.35
CA SER A 908 18.08 -51.24 -7.61
C SER A 908 17.70 -49.99 -8.41
N VAL A 909 17.37 -48.89 -7.72
CA VAL A 909 17.13 -47.58 -8.35
C VAL A 909 18.14 -46.59 -7.80
N ALA A 910 18.98 -46.05 -8.67
CA ALA A 910 20.04 -45.13 -8.29
C ALA A 910 19.60 -43.66 -8.46
N ASN A 911 19.98 -42.82 -7.50
CA ASN A 911 19.77 -41.37 -7.52
C ASN A 911 21.03 -40.68 -6.96
N PRO A 912 22.04 -40.40 -7.80
CA PRO A 912 23.23 -39.65 -7.39
C PRO A 912 22.84 -38.21 -7.01
N LYS A 913 23.43 -37.70 -5.93
CA LYS A 913 23.16 -36.34 -5.42
C LYS A 913 24.47 -35.59 -5.15
N VAL A 914 24.84 -34.73 -6.08
CA VAL A 914 25.93 -33.75 -5.91
C VAL A 914 25.37 -32.43 -5.40
N ASN A 915 26.16 -31.73 -4.57
CA ASN A 915 25.84 -30.40 -4.03
C ASN A 915 27.16 -29.66 -3.72
N LEU A 916 27.46 -28.61 -4.47
CA LEU A 916 28.67 -27.80 -4.37
C LEU A 916 28.56 -26.70 -3.30
N GLY A 917 27.38 -26.50 -2.72
CA GLY A 917 27.13 -25.55 -1.63
C GLY A 917 26.34 -24.32 -2.07
N ARG A 918 26.81 -23.14 -1.65
CA ARG A 918 26.26 -21.83 -2.05
C ARG A 918 27.37 -21.01 -2.68
N ASP A 919 27.00 -20.12 -3.60
CA ASP A 919 27.90 -19.16 -4.23
C ASP A 919 28.81 -18.46 -3.20
N ALA A 920 30.08 -18.31 -3.56
CA ALA A 920 31.13 -17.85 -2.66
C ALA A 920 31.96 -16.71 -3.27
N THR A 921 32.60 -15.92 -2.41
CA THR A 921 33.55 -14.87 -2.81
C THR A 921 34.91 -15.15 -2.17
N ILE A 922 35.98 -15.04 -2.97
CA ILE A 922 37.37 -15.28 -2.53
C ILE A 922 38.27 -14.12 -2.96
N ASN A 923 39.40 -13.92 -2.27
CA ASN A 923 40.40 -12.97 -2.75
C ASN A 923 41.15 -13.50 -3.97
N ILE A 924 41.72 -12.59 -4.77
CA ILE A 924 42.63 -12.92 -5.88
C ILE A 924 43.87 -13.73 -5.45
N ASN A 925 44.24 -13.66 -4.17
CA ASN A 925 45.34 -14.42 -3.56
C ASN A 925 44.89 -15.63 -2.72
N ASP A 926 43.57 -15.87 -2.61
CA ASP A 926 43.02 -17.04 -1.91
C ASP A 926 42.78 -18.20 -2.89
N THR A 927 42.49 -19.38 -2.34
CA THR A 927 42.07 -20.56 -3.11
C THR A 927 40.95 -21.26 -2.37
N ILE A 928 39.87 -21.60 -3.07
CA ILE A 928 38.79 -22.46 -2.56
C ILE A 928 38.90 -23.84 -3.21
N ILE A 929 38.54 -24.87 -2.45
CA ILE A 929 38.37 -26.23 -2.96
C ILE A 929 36.87 -26.45 -3.19
N LEU A 930 36.49 -26.75 -4.42
CA LEU A 930 35.15 -27.25 -4.73
C LEU A 930 35.20 -28.78 -4.65
N ASP A 931 34.25 -29.38 -3.94
CA ASP A 931 34.16 -30.83 -3.74
C ASP A 931 32.78 -31.30 -4.22
N ALA A 932 32.76 -32.24 -5.18
CA ALA A 932 31.52 -32.82 -5.69
C ALA A 932 30.88 -33.85 -4.74
N GLY A 933 31.55 -34.19 -3.63
CA GLY A 933 31.20 -35.32 -2.78
C GLY A 933 31.85 -36.62 -3.26
N ASP A 934 32.06 -37.57 -2.37
CA ASP A 934 32.73 -38.83 -2.68
C ASP A 934 31.76 -39.91 -3.23
N ASN A 935 32.30 -41.09 -3.54
CA ASN A 935 31.59 -42.28 -4.02
C ASN A 935 30.99 -42.26 -5.45
N PHE A 936 31.16 -41.20 -6.24
CA PHE A 936 30.89 -41.24 -7.68
C PHE A 936 32.03 -41.94 -8.47
N GLU A 937 31.68 -42.55 -9.60
CA GLU A 937 32.57 -43.32 -10.48
C GLU A 937 33.26 -42.43 -11.53
N THR A 938 32.59 -41.37 -11.99
CA THR A 938 33.21 -40.31 -12.81
C THR A 938 32.80 -38.92 -12.35
N TYR A 939 33.68 -37.96 -12.61
CA TYR A 939 33.48 -36.53 -12.41
C TYR A 939 33.89 -35.86 -13.72
N TYR A 940 33.10 -34.90 -14.20
CA TYR A 940 33.40 -34.09 -15.36
C TYR A 940 33.08 -32.63 -15.05
N TRP A 941 34.13 -31.84 -14.81
CA TRP A 941 34.00 -30.40 -14.58
C TRP A 941 34.03 -29.63 -15.91
N ASN A 942 33.42 -28.45 -15.95
CA ASN A 942 33.54 -27.53 -17.08
C ASN A 942 34.96 -26.94 -17.26
N THR A 943 35.89 -27.27 -16.38
CA THR A 943 37.34 -27.00 -16.48
C THR A 943 38.13 -28.11 -17.19
N GLU A 944 37.44 -29.14 -17.74
CA GLU A 944 38.01 -30.39 -18.28
C GLU A 944 38.66 -31.33 -17.23
N GLU A 945 38.70 -30.94 -15.95
CA GLU A 945 39.15 -31.80 -14.85
C GLU A 945 38.19 -32.95 -14.55
N THR A 946 38.74 -34.08 -14.08
CA THR A 946 37.98 -35.30 -13.75
C THR A 946 38.20 -35.83 -12.33
N SER A 947 38.69 -34.98 -11.43
CA SER A 947 38.86 -35.27 -10.00
C SER A 947 37.58 -34.98 -9.20
N GLN A 948 37.44 -35.62 -8.03
CA GLN A 948 36.36 -35.33 -7.08
C GLN A 948 36.34 -33.85 -6.66
N THR A 949 37.54 -33.31 -6.41
CA THR A 949 37.76 -31.93 -6.02
C THR A 949 38.50 -31.16 -7.10
N ILE A 950 38.21 -29.87 -7.23
CA ILE A 950 39.03 -28.92 -8.01
C ILE A 950 39.42 -27.72 -7.15
N PHE A 951 40.56 -27.11 -7.47
CA PHE A 951 41.03 -25.88 -6.85
C PHE A 951 40.64 -24.69 -7.73
N VAL A 952 40.06 -23.65 -7.12
CA VAL A 952 39.71 -22.39 -7.78
C VAL A 952 40.44 -21.26 -7.06
N ASP A 953 41.27 -20.53 -7.80
CA ASP A 953 42.03 -19.37 -7.32
C ASP A 953 41.77 -18.12 -8.20
N GLY A 954 42.43 -17.01 -7.88
CA GLY A 954 42.33 -15.78 -8.64
C GLY A 954 43.13 -15.71 -9.94
N SER A 955 43.72 -16.81 -10.43
CA SER A 955 44.64 -16.79 -11.59
C SER A 955 43.99 -16.31 -12.90
N ASN A 956 42.67 -16.46 -13.03
CA ASN A 956 41.88 -15.97 -14.17
C ASN A 956 41.53 -14.47 -14.10
N GLY A 957 41.84 -13.80 -12.98
CA GLY A 957 41.55 -12.39 -12.72
C GLY A 957 40.33 -12.15 -11.81
N VAL A 958 39.98 -10.86 -11.64
CA VAL A 958 38.80 -10.41 -10.89
C VAL A 958 37.54 -10.61 -11.74
N GLY A 959 36.53 -11.30 -11.19
CA GLY A 959 35.29 -11.61 -11.90
C GLY A 959 34.49 -12.74 -11.25
N SER A 960 33.30 -13.00 -11.76
CA SER A 960 32.46 -14.13 -11.34
C SER A 960 32.56 -15.27 -12.36
N TYR A 961 32.97 -16.44 -11.89
CA TYR A 961 33.21 -17.63 -12.70
C TYR A 961 32.22 -18.73 -12.32
N ILE A 962 31.62 -19.38 -13.31
CA ILE A 962 30.66 -20.46 -13.12
C ILE A 962 31.41 -21.79 -13.18
N PHE A 963 31.28 -22.60 -12.13
CA PHE A 963 31.80 -23.96 -12.09
C PHE A 963 30.62 -24.93 -12.02
N ASN A 964 30.61 -25.92 -12.91
CA ASN A 964 29.62 -27.00 -12.87
C ASN A 964 30.33 -28.35 -12.99
N VAL A 965 29.79 -29.33 -12.27
CA VAL A 965 30.24 -30.72 -12.36
C VAL A 965 29.08 -31.59 -12.83
N LEU A 966 29.37 -32.53 -13.72
CA LEU A 966 28.53 -33.68 -14.00
C LEU A 966 29.20 -34.91 -13.37
N VAL A 967 28.55 -35.54 -12.40
CA VAL A 967 29.02 -36.78 -11.79
C VAL A 967 28.21 -37.96 -12.33
N SER A 968 28.85 -39.13 -12.43
CA SER A 968 28.15 -40.40 -12.65
C SER A 968 28.45 -41.39 -11.53
N ASP A 969 27.44 -42.10 -11.04
CA ASP A 969 27.66 -43.24 -10.15
C ASP A 969 28.06 -44.53 -10.94
N LYS A 970 28.22 -45.64 -10.20
CA LYS A 970 28.56 -46.96 -10.75
C LYS A 970 27.47 -47.58 -11.62
N SER A 971 26.24 -47.09 -11.49
CA SER A 971 25.09 -47.42 -12.34
C SER A 971 25.07 -46.61 -13.63
N LYS A 972 26.00 -45.65 -13.79
CA LYS A 972 26.07 -44.64 -14.86
C LYS A 972 24.93 -43.63 -14.82
N CYS A 973 24.19 -43.57 -13.71
CA CYS A 973 23.23 -42.51 -13.49
C CYS A 973 23.98 -41.21 -13.25
N VAL A 974 23.46 -40.12 -13.82
CA VAL A 974 24.13 -38.81 -13.80
C VAL A 974 23.38 -37.80 -12.94
N ALA A 975 24.13 -36.95 -12.26
CA ALA A 975 23.63 -35.75 -11.60
C ALA A 975 24.61 -34.60 -11.82
N SER A 976 24.12 -33.38 -11.77
CA SER A 976 24.92 -32.17 -11.96
C SER A 976 24.51 -31.08 -11.00
N ASP A 977 25.49 -30.29 -10.56
CA ASP A 977 25.26 -29.07 -9.78
C ASP A 977 26.20 -27.95 -10.27
N THR A 978 25.88 -26.70 -9.90
CA THR A 978 26.53 -25.49 -10.40
C THR A 978 26.69 -24.45 -9.29
N ILE A 979 27.89 -23.86 -9.19
CA ILE A 979 28.23 -22.82 -8.21
C ILE A 979 28.92 -21.64 -8.90
N ILE A 980 28.65 -20.43 -8.42
CA ILE A 980 29.32 -19.21 -8.86
C ILE A 980 30.38 -18.83 -7.82
N ILE A 981 31.63 -18.71 -8.27
CA ILE A 981 32.75 -18.21 -7.45
C ILE A 981 33.14 -16.83 -7.96
N THR A 982 33.03 -15.83 -7.09
CA THR A 982 33.45 -14.45 -7.39
C THR A 982 34.84 -14.19 -6.81
N VAL A 983 35.81 -13.96 -7.69
CA VAL A 983 37.14 -13.50 -7.32
C VAL A 983 37.12 -11.98 -7.19
N SER A 984 37.43 -11.46 -6.01
CA SER A 984 37.64 -10.03 -5.77
C SER A 984 39.10 -9.76 -5.41
N ASP A 985 39.63 -8.60 -5.79
CA ASP A 985 40.86 -8.11 -5.20
C ASP A 985 40.50 -7.19 -4.02
N LEU A 986 40.67 -7.67 -2.79
CA LEU A 986 40.51 -6.84 -1.58
C LEU A 986 41.84 -6.24 -1.10
N THR A 987 42.89 -6.23 -1.94
CA THR A 987 43.96 -5.25 -1.72
C THR A 987 43.41 -3.85 -2.03
N ASP A 988 43.36 -3.02 -0.99
CA ASP A 988 42.82 -1.65 -0.99
C ASP A 988 41.34 -1.46 -1.35
N VAL A 989 40.43 -2.10 -0.60
CA VAL A 989 39.10 -1.52 -0.31
C VAL A 989 38.92 -1.23 1.18
N ILE A 990 39.49 -0.11 1.64
CA ILE A 990 39.04 0.56 2.86
C ILE A 990 37.79 1.39 2.50
N SER A 991 36.60 0.79 2.54
CA SER A 991 35.34 1.52 2.48
C SER A 991 34.92 1.98 3.89
N LEU A 992 35.26 3.24 4.21
CA LEU A 992 34.90 3.89 5.47
C LEU A 992 33.38 4.05 5.62
N ASP A 993 32.73 3.28 6.51
CA ASP A 993 31.39 3.65 6.95
C ASP A 993 31.45 4.81 7.94
N ARG A 994 30.83 5.93 7.55
CA ARG A 994 31.08 7.25 8.12
C ARG A 994 29.96 7.67 9.08
N LYS A 995 29.77 6.92 10.19
CA LYS A 995 29.15 7.45 11.42
C LYS A 995 29.47 6.66 12.71
N GLY A 996 30.67 6.90 13.24
CA GLY A 996 30.88 6.98 14.71
C GLY A 996 31.94 6.07 15.33
N GLY A 997 32.84 6.68 16.10
CA GLY A 997 33.63 6.06 17.18
C GLY A 997 34.74 5.09 16.78
N ASN A 998 35.98 5.59 16.75
CA ASN A 998 37.22 4.83 16.51
C ASN A 998 37.62 3.93 17.71
N ILE A 999 36.84 2.88 17.97
CA ILE A 999 37.11 1.90 19.03
C ILE A 999 37.27 0.51 18.41
N ARG A 1000 38.36 -0.19 18.76
CA ARG A 1000 38.61 -1.58 18.37
C ARG A 1000 38.60 -2.47 19.62
N LEU A 1001 37.93 -3.61 19.56
CA LEU A 1001 37.91 -4.60 20.64
C LEU A 1001 38.44 -5.94 20.11
N TYR A 1002 39.56 -6.42 20.64
CA TYR A 1002 40.18 -7.67 20.20
C TYR A 1002 40.97 -8.38 21.33
N PRO A 1003 41.14 -9.71 21.26
CA PRO A 1003 40.47 -10.62 20.33
C PRO A 1003 38.97 -10.75 20.67
N ASN A 1004 38.15 -11.04 19.66
CA ASN A 1004 36.73 -11.36 19.82
C ASN A 1004 36.35 -12.40 18.76
N PRO A 1005 36.14 -13.69 19.10
CA PRO A 1005 36.10 -14.27 20.45
C PRO A 1005 37.39 -14.13 21.27
N THR A 1006 37.27 -14.14 22.59
CA THR A 1006 38.36 -14.11 23.57
C THR A 1006 38.33 -15.34 24.49
N SER A 1007 39.47 -15.71 25.08
CA SER A 1007 39.55 -16.66 26.20
C SER A 1007 39.31 -16.00 27.58
N GLY A 1008 39.03 -14.70 27.61
CA GLY A 1008 38.68 -13.93 28.81
C GLY A 1008 39.27 -12.53 28.88
N LYS A 1009 40.44 -12.31 28.28
CA LYS A 1009 41.13 -11.00 28.21
C LYS A 1009 40.83 -10.29 26.90
N ILE A 1010 40.49 -9.01 26.95
CA ILE A 1010 40.22 -8.20 25.76
C ILE A 1010 40.88 -6.82 25.86
N THR A 1011 41.51 -6.42 24.76
CA THR A 1011 42.08 -5.09 24.55
C THR A 1011 41.03 -4.19 23.89
N ILE A 1012 40.85 -3.00 24.44
CA ILE A 1012 39.99 -1.94 23.93
C ILE A 1012 40.90 -0.79 23.48
N ASP A 1013 41.09 -0.68 22.17
CA ASP A 1013 41.95 0.31 21.52
C ASP A 1013 41.12 1.54 21.12
N LEU A 1014 41.59 2.73 21.49
CA LEU A 1014 40.95 4.03 21.32
C LEU A 1014 41.89 4.92 20.50
N ILE A 1015 41.67 5.00 19.18
CA ILE A 1015 42.69 5.51 18.23
C ILE A 1015 43.03 7.00 18.48
N GLU A 1016 42.09 7.77 19.02
CA GLU A 1016 42.39 8.91 19.88
C GLU A 1016 41.42 8.91 21.07
N ASN A 1017 41.89 9.26 22.27
CA ASN A 1017 41.04 9.66 23.38
C ASN A 1017 41.44 11.07 23.89
N LYS A 1018 40.45 11.89 24.21
CA LYS A 1018 40.57 13.26 24.74
C LYS A 1018 39.62 13.54 25.91
N GLU A 1019 38.84 12.54 26.36
CA GLU A 1019 37.80 12.65 27.39
C GLU A 1019 37.88 11.51 28.42
N THR A 1020 37.28 11.69 29.59
CA THR A 1020 37.13 10.59 30.56
C THR A 1020 36.02 9.65 30.07
N LEU A 1021 36.29 8.34 30.04
CA LEU A 1021 35.36 7.32 29.56
C LEU A 1021 34.93 6.37 30.69
N GLU A 1022 33.65 6.08 30.80
CA GLU A 1022 33.09 5.02 31.65
C GLU A 1022 32.96 3.74 30.82
N ILE A 1023 33.67 2.67 31.21
CA ILE A 1023 33.57 1.34 30.58
C ILE A 1023 32.95 0.34 31.55
N CYS A 1024 31.76 -0.15 31.21
CA CYS A 1024 31.00 -1.13 31.99
C CYS A 1024 30.85 -2.45 31.22
N ILE A 1025 31.02 -3.59 31.90
CA ILE A 1025 30.80 -4.94 31.36
C ILE A 1025 29.53 -5.54 31.98
N PHE A 1026 28.64 -6.08 31.15
CA PHE A 1026 27.39 -6.71 31.55
C PHE A 1026 27.32 -8.18 31.08
N ASP A 1027 26.59 -9.01 31.82
CA ASP A 1027 26.19 -10.34 31.36
C ASP A 1027 25.00 -10.30 30.37
N LEU A 1028 24.65 -11.47 29.83
CA LEU A 1028 23.49 -11.68 28.94
C LEU A 1028 22.14 -11.25 29.54
N THR A 1029 22.01 -11.22 30.86
CA THR A 1029 20.79 -10.81 31.57
C THR A 1029 20.80 -9.33 31.97
N GLY A 1030 21.87 -8.60 31.64
CA GLY A 1030 22.00 -7.16 31.90
C GLY A 1030 22.52 -6.82 33.30
N ASN A 1031 23.01 -7.78 34.10
CA ASN A 1031 23.66 -7.47 35.37
C ASN A 1031 25.02 -6.81 35.12
N LEU A 1032 25.33 -5.76 35.88
CA LEU A 1032 26.65 -5.13 35.84
C LEU A 1032 27.68 -6.00 36.57
N LEU A 1033 28.74 -6.41 35.85
CA LEU A 1033 29.80 -7.28 36.37
C LEU A 1033 31.05 -6.50 36.80
N LEU A 1034 31.35 -5.43 36.06
CA LEU A 1034 32.49 -4.54 36.26
C LEU A 1034 32.14 -3.17 35.67
N CYS A 1035 32.56 -2.08 36.31
CA CYS A 1035 32.68 -0.79 35.62
C CYS A 1035 33.90 -0.02 36.12
N GLN A 1036 34.53 0.75 35.23
CA GLN A 1036 35.73 1.52 35.50
C GLN A 1036 35.75 2.80 34.66
N GLU A 1037 36.23 3.89 35.27
CA GLU A 1037 36.57 5.13 34.56
C GLU A 1037 38.01 5.06 34.02
N LEU A 1038 38.21 5.53 32.79
CA LEU A 1038 39.52 5.68 32.13
C LEU A 1038 39.78 7.16 31.85
N ASN A 1039 41.04 7.58 32.03
CA ASN A 1039 41.41 8.99 31.90
C ASN A 1039 41.62 9.40 30.43
N SER A 1040 41.46 10.70 30.16
CA SER A 1040 41.55 11.38 28.85
C SER A 1040 42.91 11.36 28.14
N LYS A 1041 43.78 10.40 28.48
CA LYS A 1041 45.12 10.18 27.89
C LYS A 1041 45.41 8.71 27.56
N GLU A 1042 44.54 7.79 27.96
CA GLU A 1042 44.72 6.36 27.71
C GLU A 1042 44.07 5.99 26.37
N THR A 1043 44.88 5.46 25.45
CA THR A 1043 44.48 5.09 24.09
C THR A 1043 44.37 3.58 23.87
N SER A 1044 44.63 2.78 24.89
CA SER A 1044 44.48 1.33 24.89
C SER A 1044 44.30 0.85 26.33
N PHE A 1045 43.36 -0.08 26.55
CA PHE A 1045 43.05 -0.64 27.87
C PHE A 1045 42.77 -2.14 27.75
N GLU A 1046 43.46 -2.97 28.54
CA GLU A 1046 43.19 -4.41 28.62
C GLU A 1046 42.40 -4.73 29.89
N THR A 1047 41.32 -5.51 29.76
CA THR A 1047 40.50 -5.97 30.88
C THR A 1047 40.14 -7.44 30.76
N GLU A 1048 39.76 -8.06 31.87
CA GLU A 1048 39.34 -9.46 31.94
C GLU A 1048 37.84 -9.56 32.23
N ILE A 1049 37.11 -10.29 31.39
CA ILE A 1049 35.66 -10.45 31.46
C ILE A 1049 35.29 -11.41 32.60
N PRO A 1050 34.58 -10.96 33.66
CA PRO A 1050 34.24 -11.79 34.81
C PRO A 1050 33.22 -12.89 34.46
N GLY A 1051 33.44 -14.10 34.98
CA GLY A 1051 32.53 -15.24 34.82
C GLY A 1051 32.99 -16.28 33.79
N ASN A 1052 32.06 -17.16 33.41
CA ASN A 1052 32.31 -18.37 32.62
C ASN A 1052 32.30 -18.10 31.10
N SER A 1053 32.48 -19.13 30.28
CA SER A 1053 32.24 -19.08 28.83
C SER A 1053 30.80 -18.60 28.52
N GLY A 1054 30.64 -17.71 27.54
CA GLY A 1054 29.35 -17.12 27.19
C GLY A 1054 29.45 -15.81 26.41
N PHE A 1055 28.31 -15.16 26.17
CA PHE A 1055 28.27 -13.82 25.58
C PHE A 1055 28.23 -12.74 26.66
N TYR A 1056 28.86 -11.61 26.35
CA TYR A 1056 28.98 -10.45 27.24
C TYR A 1056 28.79 -9.16 26.45
N PHE A 1057 28.39 -8.08 27.15
CA PHE A 1057 28.21 -6.76 26.56
C PHE A 1057 29.15 -5.75 27.21
N ILE A 1058 30.05 -5.16 26.42
CA ILE A 1058 30.93 -4.08 26.87
C ILE A 1058 30.34 -2.74 26.41
N ARG A 1059 29.91 -1.92 27.36
CA ARG A 1059 29.38 -0.57 27.14
C ARG A 1059 30.46 0.45 27.43
N ILE A 1060 30.59 1.44 26.54
CA ILE A 1060 31.52 2.56 26.65
C ILE A 1060 30.72 3.86 26.55
N LYS A 1061 30.89 4.74 27.53
CA LYS A 1061 30.12 5.98 27.71
C LYS A 1061 31.02 7.19 28.01
N SER A 1062 30.74 8.33 27.39
CA SER A 1062 31.13 9.68 27.82
C SER A 1062 29.95 10.62 27.61
N ASP A 1063 30.15 11.93 27.76
CA ASP A 1063 29.12 12.94 27.43
C ASP A 1063 28.86 13.03 25.90
N LEU A 1064 29.76 12.52 25.05
CA LEU A 1064 29.66 12.54 23.58
C LEU A 1064 29.55 11.15 22.93
N ILE A 1065 29.86 10.07 23.65
CA ILE A 1065 29.89 8.71 23.10
C ILE A 1065 29.00 7.79 23.94
N PHE A 1066 28.13 7.01 23.31
CA PHE A 1066 27.48 5.86 23.93
C PHE A 1066 27.43 4.70 22.95
N LYS A 1067 28.15 3.62 23.24
CA LYS A 1067 28.16 2.38 22.44
C LYS A 1067 28.14 1.14 23.33
N THR A 1068 27.57 0.06 22.83
CA THR A 1068 27.65 -1.28 23.43
C THR A 1068 28.11 -2.28 22.39
N TYR A 1069 29.10 -3.11 22.73
CA TYR A 1069 29.70 -4.12 21.86
C TYR A 1069 29.43 -5.52 22.42
N LYS A 1070 29.05 -6.47 21.54
CA LYS A 1070 28.90 -7.89 21.90
C LYS A 1070 30.26 -8.59 21.82
N VAL A 1071 30.63 -9.28 22.90
CA VAL A 1071 31.87 -10.05 23.00
C VAL A 1071 31.54 -11.52 23.30
N VAL A 1072 32.30 -12.44 22.71
CA VAL A 1072 32.21 -13.88 22.97
C VAL A 1072 33.40 -14.30 23.83
N LYS A 1073 33.14 -14.90 25.00
CA LYS A 1073 34.15 -15.57 25.82
C LYS A 1073 34.03 -17.08 25.61
N ASN A 1074 35.08 -17.69 25.09
CA ASN A 1074 35.24 -19.14 24.94
C ASN A 1074 35.68 -19.79 26.26
#